data_AF-A0A958R3B7-F1
#
_entry.id   AF-A0A958R3B7-F1
#
_cell.length_a   1.000
_cell.length_b   1.000
_cell.length_c   1.000
_cell.angle_alpha   90.00
_cell.angle_beta   90.00
_cell.angle_gamma   90.00
#
_symmetry.space_group_name_H-M   'P 1'
#
loop_
_entity.id
_entity.type
_entity.pdbx_description
1 polymer ?
#
loop_
_entity_poly.entity_id
_entity_poly.type
_entity_poly.pdbx_seq_one_letter_code
_entity_poly.pdbx_strand_id
1 'polypeptide(L)'
;MGGIVNRWAVATVCCLIFVLSFQNCGGEFSPKKINSIQGSSGGNNNQLPPLRTEKLIFSEFRECRNRSGPEGLVLCLSQMGVRPPSLTQNLVDQCVGVAGPGEFELAMCMTQAGVPVHGYRLPKQADVDNCIERVGIDGLANCLERWGVLWEGLTQADLSACHTNVGPENIERCLRANGHIPEKKFISQREVNICDAVEGQARLASCLDDSGILPNGVDQTVIAGCIGAVGKGNIVKCLRRSGHVPLFMSPLHVGRCVEEVGVDNLADCLDLNGLLESGVAKASINSCLNSVPFTSLVACLRIRGELPAVITQPEIAFCDSVGGEANVVNCVAASGALPPGLDQVQYETCKTAVGLENITKCFRNRGFLSRAVMQPDVNSCVQFEGETAPEVTACLNREGLLPSTVTESVVSACITNVTVGSLANCLRLQGHTSQVLLQEQITGCFQHKGQAGVATCLGAHGVLPAPVNQTEIDSCVAAAGPGKVAACLADRGHLPLIPTQAQFQGCSTQGDQAWIATCLEESGIKPFKVGRTEIDNCITTNGLAGVEACLRAGNLIATTYSDLVATGGVFSKNCFGCHGPTEQRGGQRLDQYDSAILRVTPGDPSKSLIYNRINAGEMPPTGPISADEIKQVKIWILDGAQNN
;
A
#
# COMPACT_ATOMS: atom_id res chain seq x y z
N MET A 1 -50.84 -14.74 9.38
CA MET A 1 -51.51 -16.06 9.22
C MET A 1 -50.66 -16.83 8.21
N GLY A 2 -49.84 -17.84 8.49
CA GLY A 2 -49.71 -18.78 9.61
C GLY A 2 -49.81 -20.22 9.06
N GLY A 3 -48.76 -21.04 9.21
CA GLY A 3 -48.77 -22.51 9.04
C GLY A 3 -48.07 -23.02 7.77
N ILE A 4 -46.84 -23.55 7.81
CA ILE A 4 -46.41 -24.90 8.27
C ILE A 4 -47.03 -26.02 7.45
N VAL A 5 -46.20 -26.75 6.69
CA VAL A 5 -46.48 -28.14 6.29
C VAL A 5 -45.22 -28.95 6.52
N ASN A 6 -45.31 -29.97 7.37
CA ASN A 6 -44.26 -30.96 7.61
C ASN A 6 -44.91 -32.36 7.59
N ARG A 7 -44.32 -33.25 6.76
CA ARG A 7 -44.30 -34.73 6.78
C ARG A 7 -45.63 -35.53 6.71
N TRP A 8 -45.68 -36.55 5.84
CA TRP A 8 -45.40 -37.98 6.15
C TRP A 8 -45.84 -38.94 5.01
N ALA A 9 -45.02 -40.00 4.84
CA ALA A 9 -45.33 -41.38 4.42
C ALA A 9 -45.60 -41.76 2.94
N VAL A 10 -44.69 -42.59 2.38
CA VAL A 10 -44.93 -43.93 1.74
C VAL A 10 -43.59 -44.70 1.78
N ALA A 11 -43.38 -45.64 2.74
CA ALA A 11 -43.48 -47.12 2.63
C ALA A 11 -42.53 -47.78 1.59
N THR A 12 -41.41 -48.42 1.97
CA THR A 12 -41.19 -49.80 2.50
C THR A 12 -41.25 -50.91 1.44
N VAL A 13 -40.08 -51.45 1.02
CA VAL A 13 -39.71 -52.85 0.63
C VAL A 13 -38.17 -52.79 0.46
N CYS A 14 -37.25 -53.60 1.01
CA CYS A 14 -37.24 -55.01 1.38
C CYS A 14 -36.21 -55.27 2.49
N CYS A 15 -36.50 -56.27 3.31
CA CYS A 15 -35.70 -56.76 4.43
C CYS A 15 -34.64 -57.78 3.98
N LEU A 16 -33.60 -57.92 4.83
CA LEU A 16 -32.75 -59.09 5.10
C LEU A 16 -31.33 -59.18 4.48
N ILE A 17 -30.40 -59.49 5.41
CA ILE A 17 -29.04 -60.03 5.33
C ILE A 17 -27.87 -59.03 5.23
N PHE A 18 -27.38 -58.54 6.39
CA PHE A 18 -26.06 -58.89 6.96
C PHE A 18 -25.77 -58.04 8.21
N VAL A 19 -25.67 -58.71 9.36
CA VAL A 19 -24.90 -58.22 10.50
C VAL A 19 -23.43 -58.39 10.10
N LEU A 20 -22.66 -57.29 10.04
CA LEU A 20 -21.22 -57.14 10.30
C LEU A 20 -20.72 -55.80 9.70
N SER A 21 -19.78 -55.16 10.42
CA SER A 21 -18.93 -54.03 9.99
C SER A 21 -19.39 -52.61 10.31
N PHE A 22 -19.47 -52.27 11.60
CA PHE A 22 -18.97 -50.99 12.09
C PHE A 22 -17.47 -51.16 12.39
N GLN A 23 -16.62 -50.90 11.42
CA GLN A 23 -15.18 -50.69 11.59
C GLN A 23 -14.64 -49.99 10.33
N ASN A 24 -13.81 -48.95 10.55
CA ASN A 24 -13.07 -48.11 9.58
C ASN A 24 -13.62 -46.71 9.29
N CYS A 25 -13.60 -45.86 10.32
CA CYS A 25 -13.18 -44.47 10.19
C CYS A 25 -11.90 -44.31 11.02
N GLY A 26 -10.77 -44.68 10.42
CA GLY A 26 -9.43 -44.64 11.01
C GLY A 26 -8.41 -44.60 9.88
N GLY A 27 -8.42 -43.50 9.13
CA GLY A 27 -7.42 -43.26 8.09
C GLY A 27 -6.14 -42.76 8.73
N GLU A 28 -5.38 -43.66 9.36
CA GLU A 28 -3.96 -43.45 9.63
C GLU A 28 -3.26 -43.14 8.31
N PHE A 29 -2.94 -41.87 8.06
CA PHE A 29 -1.76 -41.58 7.27
C PHE A 29 -0.56 -41.89 8.16
N SER A 30 -0.09 -43.13 8.08
CA SER A 30 1.31 -43.42 8.37
C SER A 30 2.14 -42.39 7.58
N PRO A 31 3.14 -41.70 8.17
CA PRO A 31 4.24 -41.23 7.34
C PRO A 31 4.64 -42.43 6.49
N LYS A 32 4.98 -42.24 5.20
CA LYS A 32 5.71 -43.31 4.50
C LYS A 32 6.85 -43.66 5.44
N LYS A 33 6.74 -44.79 6.15
CA LYS A 33 7.73 -45.18 7.12
C LYS A 33 8.99 -45.25 6.30
N ILE A 34 10.00 -44.52 6.73
CA ILE A 34 11.39 -44.66 6.31
C ILE A 34 11.90 -46.03 6.82
N ASN A 35 11.09 -47.09 6.70
CA ASN A 35 11.39 -48.47 7.06
C ASN A 35 12.29 -49.13 6.02
N SER A 36 12.60 -48.46 4.90
CA SER A 36 13.56 -48.96 3.92
C SER A 36 14.97 -48.41 4.10
N ILE A 37 15.21 -47.48 5.04
CA ILE A 37 16.57 -47.09 5.41
C ILE A 37 17.03 -48.09 6.48
N GLN A 38 17.52 -49.24 6.02
CA GLN A 38 18.06 -50.27 6.90
C GLN A 38 19.31 -49.74 7.63
N GLY A 39 19.10 -49.39 8.90
CA GLY A 39 20.12 -48.98 9.85
C GLY A 39 19.56 -48.94 11.27
N SER A 40 19.19 -50.10 11.79
CA SER A 40 18.76 -50.36 13.18
C SER A 40 17.64 -49.46 13.75
N SER A 41 16.38 -49.89 13.63
CA SER A 41 15.33 -49.49 14.57
C SER A 41 14.54 -50.71 15.03
N GLY A 42 15.21 -51.57 15.81
CA GLY A 42 14.59 -52.57 16.67
C GLY A 42 14.64 -52.12 18.13
N GLY A 43 14.10 -50.94 18.43
CA GLY A 43 14.05 -50.38 19.78
C GLY A 43 12.69 -49.75 20.05
N ASN A 44 12.14 -50.01 21.24
CA ASN A 44 10.82 -49.52 21.70
C ASN A 44 10.55 -48.05 21.34
N ASN A 45 9.30 -47.75 20.97
CA ASN A 45 8.79 -46.42 20.62
C ASN A 45 8.96 -45.33 21.72
N ASN A 46 9.54 -45.65 22.88
CA ASN A 46 9.76 -44.75 24.02
C ASN A 46 11.22 -44.35 24.25
N GLN A 47 12.17 -44.76 23.40
CA GLN A 47 13.59 -44.51 23.65
C GLN A 47 14.13 -43.32 22.81
N LEU A 48 14.62 -42.28 23.51
CA LEU A 48 15.25 -41.10 22.91
C LEU A 48 16.52 -41.46 22.11
N PRO A 49 16.75 -40.88 20.92
CA PRO A 49 18.00 -41.03 20.16
C PRO A 49 19.21 -40.59 21.00
N PRO A 50 20.37 -41.27 21.01
CA PRO A 50 21.50 -40.91 21.87
C PRO A 50 22.03 -39.48 21.62
N LEU A 51 22.36 -38.75 22.70
CA LEU A 51 23.07 -37.46 22.62
C LEU A 51 24.46 -37.67 22.00
N ARG A 52 24.81 -36.92 20.95
CA ARG A 52 26.12 -36.98 20.30
C ARG A 52 26.94 -35.73 20.61
N THR A 53 28.25 -35.91 20.80
CA THR A 53 29.22 -34.83 21.08
C THR A 53 29.58 -34.01 19.85
N GLU A 54 29.43 -34.57 18.65
CA GLU A 54 29.61 -33.89 17.37
C GLU A 54 28.23 -33.49 16.81
N LYS A 55 27.96 -32.18 16.78
CA LYS A 55 26.71 -31.62 16.25
C LYS A 55 26.95 -31.10 14.84
N LEU A 56 26.31 -31.71 13.85
CA LEU A 56 26.22 -31.12 12.52
C LEU A 56 25.21 -29.97 12.58
N ILE A 57 25.66 -28.73 12.45
CA ILE A 57 24.77 -27.56 12.43
C ILE A 57 24.32 -27.23 11.00
N PHE A 58 23.17 -26.59 10.89
CA PHE A 58 22.54 -26.35 9.59
C PHE A 58 23.33 -25.42 8.66
N SER A 59 24.10 -24.47 9.21
CA SER A 59 24.96 -23.59 8.42
C SER A 59 26.05 -24.36 7.67
N GLU A 60 26.73 -25.29 8.34
CA GLU A 60 27.74 -26.17 7.74
C GLU A 60 27.13 -27.11 6.71
N PHE A 61 25.97 -27.69 7.04
CA PHE A 61 25.21 -28.51 6.10
C PHE A 61 24.84 -27.74 4.83
N ARG A 62 24.29 -26.52 4.99
CA ARG A 62 23.90 -25.62 3.89
C ARG A 62 25.09 -25.25 3.03
N GLU A 63 26.21 -24.87 3.64
CA GLU A 63 27.44 -24.50 2.93
C GLU A 63 27.89 -25.64 2.02
N CYS A 64 27.98 -26.86 2.56
CA CYS A 64 28.38 -28.03 1.78
C CYS A 64 27.35 -28.42 0.71
N ARG A 65 26.05 -28.34 1.02
CA ARG A 65 24.97 -28.62 0.08
C ARG A 65 25.02 -27.68 -1.12
N ASN A 66 25.17 -26.37 -0.87
CA ASN A 66 25.21 -25.35 -1.91
C ASN A 66 26.48 -25.47 -2.77
N ARG A 67 27.61 -25.82 -2.16
CA ARG A 67 28.88 -25.93 -2.87
C ARG A 67 28.97 -27.16 -3.77
N SER A 68 28.46 -28.30 -3.30
CA SER A 68 28.79 -29.61 -3.89
C SER A 68 27.57 -30.45 -4.27
N GLY A 69 26.36 -29.92 -4.08
CA GLY A 69 25.12 -30.69 -4.24
C GLY A 69 24.97 -31.81 -3.21
N PRO A 70 23.88 -32.60 -3.27
CA PRO A 70 23.70 -33.76 -2.42
C PRO A 70 24.77 -34.84 -2.64
N GLU A 71 25.29 -35.01 -3.86
CA GLU A 71 26.29 -36.04 -4.19
C GLU A 71 27.66 -35.77 -3.54
N GLY A 72 27.99 -34.49 -3.30
CA GLY A 72 29.26 -34.07 -2.70
C GLY A 72 29.16 -33.66 -1.22
N LEU A 73 27.96 -33.72 -0.62
CA LEU A 73 27.71 -33.28 0.75
C LEU A 73 28.60 -34.02 1.76
N VAL A 74 28.65 -35.35 1.69
CA VAL A 74 29.37 -36.18 2.66
C VAL A 74 30.87 -35.93 2.59
N LEU A 75 31.42 -35.77 1.38
CA LEU A 75 32.84 -35.46 1.18
C LEU A 75 33.18 -34.08 1.76
N CYS A 76 32.35 -33.07 1.48
CA CYS A 76 32.55 -31.72 1.98
C CYS A 76 32.52 -31.67 3.51
N LEU A 77 31.52 -32.29 4.16
CA LEU A 77 31.44 -32.35 5.62
C LEU A 77 32.61 -33.11 6.25
N SER A 78 33.12 -34.15 5.55
CA SER A 78 34.32 -34.87 5.98
C SER A 78 35.56 -33.97 5.93
N GLN A 79 35.70 -33.15 4.88
CA GLN A 79 36.80 -32.20 4.72
C GLN A 79 36.76 -31.07 5.77
N MET A 80 35.56 -30.66 6.18
CA MET A 80 35.35 -29.69 7.26
C MET A 80 35.55 -30.28 8.67
N GLY A 81 35.64 -31.61 8.80
CA GLY A 81 35.81 -32.27 10.10
C GLY A 81 34.55 -32.31 10.98
N VAL A 82 33.37 -32.04 10.39
CA VAL A 82 32.07 -31.95 11.11
C VAL A 82 31.09 -33.06 10.72
N ARG A 83 31.54 -34.03 9.92
CA ARG A 83 30.71 -35.15 9.48
C ARG A 83 30.35 -36.08 10.65
N PRO A 84 29.04 -36.30 10.93
CA PRO A 84 28.63 -37.34 11.86
C PRO A 84 29.04 -38.73 11.35
N PRO A 85 29.54 -39.64 12.21
CA PRO A 85 29.97 -40.98 11.78
C PRO A 85 28.87 -41.81 11.12
N SER A 86 27.60 -41.57 11.47
CA SER A 86 26.43 -42.24 10.89
C SER A 86 26.00 -41.66 9.53
N LEU A 87 26.56 -40.54 9.10
CA LEU A 87 26.25 -39.95 7.80
C LEU A 87 27.00 -40.69 6.68
N THR A 88 26.27 -41.28 5.75
CA THR A 88 26.79 -41.99 4.57
C THR A 88 26.18 -41.40 3.30
N GLN A 89 26.86 -41.56 2.16
CA GLN A 89 26.31 -41.08 0.88
C GLN A 89 25.01 -41.82 0.53
N ASN A 90 24.94 -43.12 0.81
CA ASN A 90 23.71 -43.91 0.63
C ASN A 90 22.52 -43.32 1.40
N LEU A 91 22.73 -42.83 2.63
CA LEU A 91 21.67 -42.18 3.40
C LEU A 91 21.22 -40.87 2.72
N VAL A 92 22.16 -40.07 2.23
CA VAL A 92 21.87 -38.84 1.50
C VAL A 92 21.07 -39.14 0.23
N ASP A 93 21.51 -40.10 -0.57
CA ASP A 93 20.86 -40.49 -1.83
C ASP A 93 19.45 -41.05 -1.57
N GLN A 94 19.26 -41.83 -0.50
CA GLN A 94 17.95 -42.31 -0.06
C GLN A 94 17.03 -41.16 0.33
N CYS A 95 17.54 -40.19 1.10
CA CYS A 95 16.76 -39.02 1.47
C CYS A 95 16.41 -38.14 0.28
N VAL A 96 17.33 -37.95 -0.67
CA VAL A 96 17.04 -37.23 -1.92
C VAL A 96 15.96 -37.97 -2.73
N GLY A 97 16.00 -39.30 -2.79
CA GLY A 97 14.99 -40.08 -3.49
C GLY A 97 13.60 -40.05 -2.85
N VAL A 98 13.51 -39.87 -1.52
CA VAL A 98 12.24 -39.87 -0.78
C VAL A 98 11.66 -38.46 -0.63
N ALA A 99 12.49 -37.50 -0.22
CA ALA A 99 12.07 -36.16 0.16
C ALA A 99 12.40 -35.10 -0.91
N GLY A 100 13.25 -35.44 -1.89
CA GLY A 100 13.76 -34.53 -2.89
C GLY A 100 15.10 -33.89 -2.50
N PRO A 101 15.73 -33.13 -3.42
CA PRO A 101 17.05 -32.55 -3.20
C PRO A 101 17.03 -31.23 -2.40
N GLY A 102 15.86 -30.78 -1.94
CA GLY A 102 15.71 -29.54 -1.18
C GLY A 102 16.45 -29.60 0.15
N GLU A 103 17.07 -28.49 0.55
CA GLU A 103 17.89 -28.42 1.77
C GLU A 103 17.13 -28.80 3.02
N PHE A 104 15.91 -28.27 3.14
CA PHE A 104 15.04 -28.51 4.27
C PHE A 104 14.59 -29.96 4.32
N GLU A 105 14.10 -30.47 3.19
CA GLU A 105 13.61 -31.84 3.02
C GLU A 105 14.71 -32.87 3.31
N LEU A 106 15.92 -32.60 2.81
CA LEU A 106 17.09 -33.45 3.04
C LEU A 106 17.53 -33.42 4.51
N ALA A 107 17.66 -32.24 5.11
CA ALA A 107 18.04 -32.11 6.53
C ALA A 107 17.01 -32.76 7.46
N MET A 108 15.72 -32.60 7.16
CA MET A 108 14.62 -33.23 7.89
C MET A 108 14.67 -34.75 7.76
N CYS A 109 14.84 -35.28 6.54
CA CYS A 109 14.94 -36.73 6.32
C CYS A 109 16.17 -37.33 7.02
N MET A 110 17.33 -36.68 6.95
CA MET A 110 18.54 -37.11 7.66
C MET A 110 18.31 -37.14 9.18
N THR A 111 17.66 -36.11 9.71
CA THR A 111 17.32 -36.02 11.13
C THR A 111 16.38 -37.16 11.55
N GLN A 112 15.34 -37.43 10.77
CA GLN A 112 14.42 -38.55 10.98
C GLN A 112 15.12 -39.92 10.86
N ALA A 113 16.17 -40.01 10.06
CA ALA A 113 17.02 -41.20 9.91
C ALA A 113 18.12 -41.31 11.00
N GLY A 114 18.11 -40.46 12.03
CA GLY A 114 19.04 -40.54 13.16
C GLY A 114 20.37 -39.81 12.96
N VAL A 115 20.45 -38.93 11.97
CA VAL A 115 21.56 -37.98 11.76
C VAL A 115 21.00 -36.56 11.94
N PRO A 116 20.85 -36.08 13.20
CA PRO A 116 20.26 -34.78 13.46
C PRO A 116 21.10 -33.66 12.85
N VAL A 117 20.45 -32.84 12.02
CA VAL A 117 21.01 -31.59 11.52
C VAL A 117 20.47 -30.48 12.42
N HIS A 118 21.29 -29.96 13.31
CA HIS A 118 20.84 -29.02 14.34
C HIS A 118 20.49 -27.65 13.74
N GLY A 119 19.31 -27.13 14.08
CA GLY A 119 18.88 -25.79 13.69
C GLY A 119 18.34 -25.69 12.26
N TYR A 120 18.04 -26.80 11.59
CA TYR A 120 17.47 -26.79 10.23
C TYR A 120 16.08 -26.13 10.17
N ARG A 121 15.38 -26.10 11.30
CA ARG A 121 14.12 -25.38 11.51
C ARG A 121 13.91 -25.06 12.99
N LEU A 122 12.96 -24.16 13.24
CA LEU A 122 12.46 -23.87 14.59
C LEU A 122 11.55 -25.00 15.10
N PRO A 123 11.45 -25.20 16.42
CA PRO A 123 10.52 -26.17 17.00
C PRO A 123 9.08 -25.73 16.72
N LYS A 124 8.23 -26.72 16.43
CA LYS A 124 6.80 -26.58 16.24
C LYS A 124 6.03 -27.07 17.45
N GLN A 125 4.79 -26.63 17.59
CA GLN A 125 3.89 -27.11 18.64
C GLN A 125 3.80 -28.64 18.64
N ALA A 126 3.68 -29.27 17.47
CA ALA A 126 3.73 -30.74 17.39
C ALA A 126 5.05 -31.36 17.89
N ASP A 127 6.22 -30.73 17.74
CA ASP A 127 7.46 -31.26 18.32
C ASP A 127 7.41 -31.21 19.85
N VAL A 128 6.88 -30.11 20.37
CA VAL A 128 6.70 -29.91 21.80
C VAL A 128 5.75 -30.95 22.37
N ASP A 129 4.58 -31.12 21.76
CA ASP A 129 3.57 -32.11 22.17
C ASP A 129 4.15 -33.53 22.17
N ASN A 130 4.81 -33.91 21.06
CA ASN A 130 5.44 -35.22 20.91
C ASN A 130 6.55 -35.45 21.96
N CYS A 131 7.31 -34.42 22.30
CA CYS A 131 8.35 -34.53 23.32
C CYS A 131 7.77 -34.59 24.73
N ILE A 132 6.77 -33.77 25.06
CA ILE A 132 6.09 -33.80 26.37
C ILE A 132 5.45 -35.17 26.59
N GLU A 133 4.81 -35.75 25.58
CA GLU A 133 4.21 -37.08 25.68
C GLU A 133 5.25 -38.16 26.00
N ARG A 134 6.48 -38.03 25.48
CA ARG A 134 7.56 -39.02 25.65
C ARG A 134 8.32 -38.88 26.95
N VAL A 135 8.62 -37.64 27.38
CA VAL A 135 9.59 -37.38 28.45
C VAL A 135 9.09 -36.40 29.52
N GLY A 136 7.85 -35.90 29.39
CA GLY A 136 7.32 -34.86 30.25
C GLY A 136 7.95 -33.48 30.01
N ILE A 137 7.43 -32.46 30.70
CA ILE A 137 7.91 -31.08 30.53
C ILE A 137 9.38 -30.93 30.93
N ASP A 138 9.84 -31.60 31.99
CA ASP A 138 11.20 -31.46 32.54
C ASP A 138 12.30 -31.98 31.60
N GLY A 139 11.96 -32.86 30.65
CA GLY A 139 12.88 -33.43 29.66
C GLY A 139 12.80 -32.77 28.28
N LEU A 140 11.94 -31.76 28.11
CA LEU A 140 11.56 -31.23 26.80
C LEU A 140 12.75 -30.68 26.00
N ALA A 141 13.62 -29.88 26.61
CA ALA A 141 14.78 -29.30 25.91
C ALA A 141 15.71 -30.38 25.36
N ASN A 142 15.99 -31.42 26.16
CA ASN A 142 16.85 -32.53 25.76
C ASN A 142 16.21 -33.36 24.63
N CYS A 143 14.88 -33.54 24.67
CA CYS A 143 14.15 -34.18 23.59
C CYS A 143 14.28 -33.38 22.29
N LEU A 144 13.96 -32.07 22.30
CA LEU A 144 14.07 -31.20 21.13
C LEU A 144 15.50 -31.15 20.58
N GLU A 145 16.51 -31.18 21.45
CA GLU A 145 17.92 -31.19 21.06
C GLU A 145 18.28 -32.46 20.28
N ARG A 146 17.82 -33.63 20.75
CA ARG A 146 18.06 -34.92 20.08
C ARG A 146 17.37 -35.01 18.71
N TRP A 147 16.28 -34.28 18.54
CA TRP A 147 15.59 -34.13 17.26
C TRP A 147 16.14 -32.97 16.40
N GLY A 148 17.22 -32.30 16.84
CA GLY A 148 17.89 -31.25 16.08
C GLY A 148 17.09 -29.93 15.96
N VAL A 149 16.02 -29.76 16.73
CA VAL A 149 15.08 -28.62 16.62
C VAL A 149 15.09 -27.71 17.85
N LEU A 150 15.92 -27.98 18.86
CA LEU A 150 16.16 -27.02 19.93
C LEU A 150 16.86 -25.78 19.35
N TRP A 151 16.19 -24.64 19.42
CA TRP A 151 16.73 -23.37 18.94
C TRP A 151 17.89 -22.89 19.81
N GLU A 152 18.86 -22.22 19.20
CA GLU A 152 20.01 -21.68 19.92
C GLU A 152 19.56 -20.66 20.98
N GLY A 153 20.04 -20.84 22.21
CA GLY A 153 19.66 -19.99 23.35
C GLY A 153 18.34 -20.37 24.03
N LEU A 154 17.55 -21.30 23.48
CA LEU A 154 16.32 -21.78 24.11
C LEU A 154 16.64 -22.76 25.24
N THR A 155 16.20 -22.46 26.45
CA THR A 155 16.48 -23.25 27.65
C THR A 155 15.26 -24.04 28.15
N GLN A 156 15.50 -25.04 29.00
CA GLN A 156 14.44 -25.75 29.70
C GLN A 156 13.59 -24.82 30.59
N ALA A 157 14.18 -23.74 31.13
CA ALA A 157 13.47 -22.77 31.95
C ALA A 157 12.44 -21.99 31.11
N ASP A 158 12.82 -21.57 29.90
CA ASP A 158 11.92 -20.84 28.98
C ASP A 158 10.72 -21.72 28.59
N LEU A 159 11.01 -22.99 28.27
CA LEU A 159 9.99 -23.99 27.93
C LEU A 159 9.01 -24.24 29.08
N SER A 160 9.53 -24.46 30.30
CA SER A 160 8.71 -24.68 31.50
C SER A 160 7.91 -23.43 31.90
N ALA A 161 8.47 -22.24 31.72
CA ALA A 161 7.78 -20.98 31.97
C ALA A 161 6.59 -20.82 31.00
N CYS A 162 6.80 -21.05 29.71
CA CYS A 162 5.71 -21.01 28.74
C CYS A 162 4.64 -22.07 29.01
N HIS A 163 5.02 -23.32 29.27
CA HIS A 163 4.07 -24.37 29.65
C HIS A 163 3.22 -23.97 30.86
N THR A 164 3.82 -23.36 31.88
CA THR A 164 3.12 -22.92 33.09
C THR A 164 2.12 -21.80 32.81
N ASN A 165 2.47 -20.87 31.92
CA ASN A 165 1.65 -19.69 31.62
C ASN A 165 0.48 -19.99 30.68
N VAL A 166 0.68 -20.82 29.66
CA VAL A 166 -0.31 -21.03 28.58
C VAL A 166 -0.78 -22.47 28.42
N GLY A 167 -0.26 -23.40 29.23
CA GLY A 167 -0.52 -24.83 29.10
C GLY A 167 0.30 -25.48 27.98
N PRO A 168 0.10 -26.80 27.73
CA PRO A 168 0.90 -27.55 26.77
C PRO A 168 0.65 -27.15 25.31
N GLU A 169 -0.57 -26.75 24.95
CA GLU A 169 -1.00 -26.57 23.55
C GLU A 169 -0.51 -25.26 22.89
N ASN A 170 0.02 -24.29 23.65
CA ASN A 170 0.35 -22.95 23.13
C ASN A 170 1.82 -22.54 23.36
N ILE A 171 2.69 -23.51 23.65
CA ILE A 171 4.08 -23.25 24.01
C ILE A 171 4.82 -22.57 22.85
N GLU A 172 4.65 -23.01 21.59
CA GLU A 172 5.29 -22.36 20.43
C GLU A 172 4.95 -20.86 20.38
N ARG A 173 3.65 -20.54 20.49
CA ARG A 173 3.16 -19.16 20.45
C ARG A 173 3.74 -18.34 21.60
N CYS A 174 3.79 -18.90 22.80
CA CYS A 174 4.40 -18.23 23.96
C CYS A 174 5.90 -17.98 23.75
N LEU A 175 6.65 -18.95 23.21
CA LEU A 175 8.09 -18.81 22.97
C LEU A 175 8.37 -17.69 21.96
N ARG A 176 7.53 -17.56 20.91
CA ARG A 176 7.62 -16.46 19.94
C ARG A 176 7.34 -15.11 20.60
N ALA A 177 6.23 -15.00 21.32
CA ALA A 177 5.80 -13.75 21.98
C ALA A 177 6.80 -13.23 23.03
N ASN A 178 7.60 -14.12 23.63
CA ASN A 178 8.65 -13.76 24.59
C ASN A 178 10.05 -13.63 23.95
N GLY A 179 10.14 -13.77 22.62
CA GLY A 179 11.41 -13.62 21.88
C GLY A 179 12.41 -14.76 22.07
N HIS A 180 12.01 -15.89 22.68
CA HIS A 180 12.88 -17.06 22.85
C HIS A 180 13.15 -17.79 21.54
N ILE A 181 12.23 -17.70 20.58
CA ILE A 181 12.45 -18.08 19.18
C ILE A 181 11.99 -16.94 18.27
N PRO A 182 12.56 -16.78 17.05
CA PRO A 182 12.22 -15.68 16.17
C PRO A 182 10.72 -15.59 15.87
N GLU A 183 10.12 -14.42 16.04
CA GLU A 183 8.74 -14.19 15.61
C GLU A 183 8.60 -14.30 14.09
N LYS A 184 7.42 -14.71 13.63
CA LYS A 184 7.05 -14.68 12.22
C LYS A 184 5.93 -13.68 12.08
N LYS A 185 6.12 -12.70 11.20
CA LYS A 185 5.18 -11.59 11.03
C LYS A 185 4.23 -11.75 9.84
N PHE A 186 4.57 -12.66 8.93
CA PHE A 186 3.79 -12.91 7.73
C PHE A 186 3.93 -14.35 7.28
N ILE A 187 2.87 -14.84 6.65
CA ILE A 187 2.83 -16.16 6.04
C ILE A 187 3.81 -16.23 4.86
N SER A 188 4.58 -17.32 4.80
CA SER A 188 5.43 -17.63 3.65
C SER A 188 5.20 -19.07 3.16
N GLN A 189 5.42 -19.31 1.87
CA GLN A 189 5.23 -20.64 1.29
C GLN A 189 6.19 -21.66 1.91
N ARG A 190 7.39 -21.21 2.32
CA ARG A 190 8.33 -22.04 3.08
C ARG A 190 7.72 -22.49 4.42
N GLU A 191 7.04 -21.58 5.11
CA GLU A 191 6.43 -21.91 6.40
C GLU A 191 5.26 -22.88 6.27
N VAL A 192 4.47 -22.69 5.23
CA VAL A 192 3.41 -23.64 4.86
C VAL A 192 4.00 -25.03 4.60
N ASN A 193 5.11 -25.12 3.86
CA ASN A 193 5.77 -26.40 3.61
C ASN A 193 6.32 -27.04 4.90
N ILE A 194 6.83 -26.24 5.85
CA ILE A 194 7.27 -26.73 7.16
C ILE A 194 6.09 -27.30 7.94
N CYS A 195 4.97 -26.58 8.01
CA CYS A 195 3.77 -27.06 8.70
C CYS A 195 3.20 -28.32 8.06
N ASP A 196 3.15 -28.41 6.73
CA ASP A 196 2.71 -29.61 6.01
C ASP A 196 3.61 -30.81 6.31
N ALA A 197 4.92 -30.58 6.35
CA ALA A 197 5.89 -31.63 6.62
C ALA A 197 5.86 -32.16 8.07
N VAL A 198 5.59 -31.29 9.04
CA VAL A 198 5.64 -31.62 10.48
C VAL A 198 4.29 -32.14 10.99
N GLU A 199 3.18 -31.49 10.64
CA GLU A 199 1.85 -31.82 11.18
C GLU A 199 0.89 -32.44 10.15
N GLY A 200 1.24 -32.35 8.87
CA GLY A 200 0.38 -32.78 7.77
C GLY A 200 -0.71 -31.78 7.41
N GLN A 201 -1.28 -31.97 6.22
CA GLN A 201 -2.26 -31.06 5.62
C GLN A 201 -3.47 -30.79 6.51
N ALA A 202 -3.94 -31.78 7.28
CA ALA A 202 -5.15 -31.66 8.10
C ALA A 202 -5.00 -30.66 9.26
N ARG A 203 -3.76 -30.38 9.69
CA ARG A 203 -3.44 -29.47 10.81
C ARG A 203 -2.73 -28.20 10.35
N LEU A 204 -2.72 -27.91 9.04
CA LEU A 204 -1.96 -26.79 8.49
C LEU A 204 -2.41 -25.44 9.06
N ALA A 205 -3.72 -25.21 9.18
CA ALA A 205 -4.24 -23.98 9.79
C ALA A 205 -3.78 -23.83 11.25
N SER A 206 -3.88 -24.91 12.04
CA SER A 206 -3.44 -24.92 13.45
C SER A 206 -1.95 -24.59 13.56
N CYS A 207 -1.09 -25.26 12.78
CA CYS A 207 0.35 -25.01 12.83
C CYS A 207 0.72 -23.57 12.44
N LEU A 208 0.02 -22.99 11.46
CA LEU A 208 0.22 -21.58 11.08
C LEU A 208 -0.31 -20.62 12.16
N ASP A 209 -1.37 -21.00 12.86
CA ASP A 209 -1.93 -20.25 13.98
C ASP A 209 -0.98 -20.27 15.19
N ASP A 210 -0.44 -21.44 15.55
CA ASP A 210 0.57 -21.61 16.60
C ASP A 210 1.85 -20.80 16.29
N SER A 211 2.13 -20.64 15.00
CA SER A 211 3.22 -19.79 14.50
C SER A 211 2.92 -18.29 14.56
N GLY A 212 1.67 -17.90 14.84
CA GLY A 212 1.21 -16.51 14.91
C GLY A 212 1.04 -15.82 13.55
N ILE A 213 0.88 -16.57 12.46
CA ILE A 213 0.87 -16.05 11.08
C ILE A 213 -0.35 -16.45 10.27
N LEU A 214 -1.32 -17.16 10.87
CA LEU A 214 -2.58 -17.46 10.19
C LEU A 214 -3.35 -16.16 9.96
N PRO A 215 -3.65 -15.77 8.71
CA PRO A 215 -4.38 -14.54 8.44
C PRO A 215 -5.82 -14.63 8.96
N ASN A 216 -6.37 -13.50 9.40
CA ASN A 216 -7.77 -13.44 9.86
C ASN A 216 -8.73 -13.90 8.75
N GLY A 217 -9.71 -14.73 9.11
CA GLY A 217 -10.67 -15.29 8.16
C GLY A 217 -10.13 -16.41 7.27
N VAL A 218 -8.88 -16.86 7.49
CA VAL A 218 -8.34 -18.09 6.88
C VAL A 218 -8.49 -19.23 7.85
N ASP A 219 -9.18 -20.29 7.42
CA ASP A 219 -9.31 -21.53 8.17
C ASP A 219 -8.81 -22.72 7.33
N GLN A 220 -8.97 -23.93 7.88
CA GLN A 220 -8.56 -25.16 7.20
C GLN A 220 -9.35 -25.41 5.90
N THR A 221 -10.59 -24.91 5.79
CA THR A 221 -11.42 -25.02 4.59
C THR A 221 -10.85 -24.16 3.47
N VAL A 222 -10.48 -22.92 3.77
CA VAL A 222 -9.84 -21.99 2.83
C VAL A 222 -8.52 -22.57 2.32
N ILE A 223 -7.67 -23.07 3.23
CA ILE A 223 -6.40 -23.70 2.87
C ILE A 223 -6.61 -24.91 1.97
N ALA A 224 -7.55 -25.80 2.32
CA ALA A 224 -7.87 -26.99 1.52
C ALA A 224 -8.40 -26.60 0.12
N GLY A 225 -9.20 -25.54 0.02
CA GLY A 225 -9.63 -24.98 -1.25
C GLY A 225 -8.45 -24.55 -2.13
N CYS A 226 -7.48 -23.84 -1.55
CA CYS A 226 -6.25 -23.47 -2.26
C CYS A 226 -5.41 -24.67 -2.67
N ILE A 227 -5.27 -25.70 -1.81
CA ILE A 227 -4.57 -26.94 -2.16
C ILE A 227 -5.24 -27.62 -3.36
N GLY A 228 -6.58 -27.70 -3.36
CA GLY A 228 -7.34 -28.28 -4.47
C GLY A 228 -7.20 -27.49 -5.77
N ALA A 229 -7.08 -26.17 -5.69
CA ALA A 229 -7.01 -25.29 -6.86
C ALA A 229 -5.62 -25.21 -7.49
N VAL A 230 -4.55 -25.08 -6.69
CA VAL A 230 -3.19 -24.78 -7.19
C VAL A 230 -2.11 -25.75 -6.69
N GLY A 231 -2.48 -26.73 -5.87
CA GLY A 231 -1.55 -27.66 -5.23
C GLY A 231 -0.81 -27.05 -4.03
N LYS A 232 -0.17 -27.93 -3.26
CA LYS A 232 0.49 -27.57 -1.98
C LYS A 232 1.65 -26.56 -2.10
N GLY A 233 2.29 -26.47 -3.27
CA GLY A 233 3.43 -25.59 -3.49
C GLY A 233 3.10 -24.12 -3.70
N ASN A 234 1.82 -23.75 -3.84
CA ASN A 234 1.38 -22.39 -4.20
C ASN A 234 0.25 -21.87 -3.30
N ILE A 235 0.12 -22.41 -2.08
CA ILE A 235 -0.95 -22.06 -1.15
C ILE A 235 -0.93 -20.56 -0.83
N VAL A 236 0.23 -19.98 -0.48
CA VAL A 236 0.31 -18.55 -0.14
C VAL A 236 -0.04 -17.67 -1.33
N LYS A 237 0.41 -18.05 -2.52
CA LYS A 237 0.06 -17.40 -3.78
C LYS A 237 -1.46 -17.43 -4.01
N CYS A 238 -2.10 -18.58 -3.80
CA CYS A 238 -3.56 -18.68 -3.85
C CYS A 238 -4.26 -17.83 -2.80
N LEU A 239 -3.80 -17.85 -1.54
CA LEU A 239 -4.40 -17.04 -0.48
C LEU A 239 -4.34 -15.53 -0.82
N ARG A 240 -3.26 -15.07 -1.46
CA ARG A 240 -3.18 -13.70 -1.97
C ARG A 240 -4.15 -13.42 -3.11
N ARG A 241 -4.22 -14.31 -4.10
CA ARG A 241 -5.17 -14.21 -5.22
C ARG A 241 -6.62 -14.20 -4.78
N SER A 242 -6.95 -14.96 -3.74
CA SER A 242 -8.29 -15.07 -3.19
C SER A 242 -8.63 -13.96 -2.18
N GLY A 243 -7.78 -12.93 -2.03
CA GLY A 243 -8.03 -11.78 -1.16
C GLY A 243 -7.86 -12.07 0.34
N HIS A 244 -7.43 -13.26 0.74
CA HIS A 244 -7.22 -13.62 2.14
C HIS A 244 -5.92 -13.04 2.72
N VAL A 245 -4.96 -12.70 1.86
CA VAL A 245 -3.71 -12.05 2.26
C VAL A 245 -3.40 -10.91 1.29
N PRO A 246 -3.07 -9.69 1.75
CA PRO A 246 -2.88 -8.57 0.83
C PRO A 246 -1.77 -8.79 -0.20
N LEU A 247 -1.98 -8.38 -1.45
CA LEU A 247 -0.97 -8.38 -2.52
C LEU A 247 -0.01 -7.18 -2.37
N PHE A 248 0.78 -7.17 -1.29
CA PHE A 248 1.72 -6.09 -0.99
C PHE A 248 3.16 -6.59 -0.85
N MET A 249 4.07 -6.04 -1.67
CA MET A 249 5.51 -6.26 -1.54
C MET A 249 6.15 -5.15 -0.70
N SER A 250 6.81 -5.54 0.39
CA SER A 250 7.55 -4.65 1.29
C SER A 250 9.04 -5.01 1.33
N PRO A 251 9.92 -4.09 1.77
CA PRO A 251 11.33 -4.42 1.99
C PRO A 251 11.55 -5.62 2.93
N LEU A 252 10.60 -5.90 3.83
CA LEU A 252 10.66 -7.03 4.75
C LEU A 252 10.38 -8.37 4.05
N HIS A 253 9.44 -8.39 3.10
CA HIS A 253 9.25 -9.57 2.25
C HIS A 253 10.51 -9.86 1.42
N VAL A 254 11.13 -8.80 0.88
CA VAL A 254 12.39 -8.91 0.13
C VAL A 254 13.51 -9.44 1.02
N GLY A 255 13.74 -8.82 2.17
CA GLY A 255 14.77 -9.25 3.14
C GLY A 255 14.58 -10.70 3.57
N ARG A 256 13.34 -11.10 3.87
CA ARG A 256 13.03 -12.48 4.23
C ARG A 256 13.34 -13.46 3.11
N CYS A 257 12.98 -13.14 1.87
CA CYS A 257 13.35 -13.99 0.74
C CYS A 257 14.87 -14.07 0.53
N VAL A 258 15.60 -12.97 0.72
CA VAL A 258 17.07 -12.98 0.66
C VAL A 258 17.66 -13.87 1.77
N GLU A 259 17.14 -13.81 2.98
CA GLU A 259 17.54 -14.70 4.09
C GLU A 259 17.24 -16.18 3.80
N GLU A 260 16.11 -16.46 3.16
CA GLU A 260 15.67 -17.84 2.89
C GLU A 260 16.40 -18.48 1.70
N VAL A 261 16.60 -17.75 0.59
CA VAL A 261 17.07 -18.33 -0.68
C VAL A 261 18.24 -17.58 -1.33
N GLY A 262 18.72 -16.50 -0.73
CA GLY A 262 19.74 -15.61 -1.31
C GLY A 262 19.18 -14.66 -2.37
N VAL A 263 20.02 -13.71 -2.81
CA VAL A 263 19.63 -12.71 -3.81
C VAL A 263 19.36 -13.34 -5.19
N ASP A 264 20.11 -14.38 -5.55
CA ASP A 264 20.02 -15.02 -6.88
C ASP A 264 18.65 -15.67 -7.13
N ASN A 265 17.98 -16.17 -6.08
CA ASN A 265 16.66 -16.82 -6.16
C ASN A 265 15.54 -15.92 -5.61
N LEU A 266 15.81 -14.64 -5.36
CA LEU A 266 14.88 -13.70 -4.74
C LEU A 266 13.57 -13.60 -5.54
N ALA A 267 13.64 -13.48 -6.86
CA ALA A 267 12.46 -13.38 -7.70
C ALA A 267 11.56 -14.62 -7.61
N ASP A 268 12.15 -15.82 -7.54
CA ASP A 268 11.40 -17.07 -7.39
C ASP A 268 10.74 -17.18 -6.01
N CYS A 269 11.44 -16.78 -4.95
CA CYS A 269 10.85 -16.71 -3.61
C CYS A 269 9.69 -15.72 -3.55
N LEU A 270 9.84 -14.52 -4.11
CA LEU A 270 8.75 -13.54 -4.16
C LEU A 270 7.54 -14.08 -4.94
N ASP A 271 7.77 -14.79 -6.05
CA ASP A 271 6.71 -15.39 -6.88
C ASP A 271 5.96 -16.51 -6.15
N LEU A 272 6.70 -17.41 -5.47
CA LEU A 272 6.12 -18.49 -4.66
C LEU A 272 5.27 -17.95 -3.51
N ASN A 273 5.64 -16.79 -2.98
CA ASN A 273 4.88 -16.08 -1.96
C ASN A 273 3.75 -15.21 -2.54
N GLY A 274 3.52 -15.24 -3.86
CA GLY A 274 2.45 -14.49 -4.53
C GLY A 274 2.66 -12.98 -4.57
N LEU A 275 3.90 -12.50 -4.51
CA LEU A 275 4.22 -11.07 -4.45
C LEU A 275 4.53 -10.45 -5.83
N LEU A 276 4.58 -11.25 -6.90
CA LEU A 276 4.92 -10.77 -8.26
C LEU A 276 3.73 -10.59 -9.20
N GLU A 277 2.52 -10.91 -8.75
CA GLU A 277 1.37 -11.00 -9.66
C GLU A 277 0.80 -9.67 -10.11
N SER A 278 1.27 -8.55 -9.55
CA SER A 278 0.86 -7.19 -9.95
C SER A 278 1.47 -6.73 -11.29
N GLY A 279 1.72 -7.63 -12.24
CA GLY A 279 2.40 -7.30 -13.50
C GLY A 279 3.91 -7.12 -13.37
N VAL A 280 4.49 -7.30 -12.18
CA VAL A 280 5.94 -7.18 -11.94
C VAL A 280 6.64 -8.38 -12.56
N ALA A 281 7.25 -8.19 -13.72
CA ALA A 281 8.03 -9.24 -14.35
C ALA A 281 9.30 -9.55 -13.53
N LYS A 282 9.70 -10.84 -13.48
CA LYS A 282 11.02 -11.25 -12.94
C LYS A 282 12.17 -10.45 -13.57
N ALA A 283 12.02 -10.09 -14.85
CA ALA A 283 12.96 -9.23 -15.57
C ALA A 283 13.08 -7.82 -14.94
N SER A 284 11.99 -7.24 -14.45
CA SER A 284 11.99 -5.93 -13.79
C SER A 284 12.71 -5.98 -12.44
N ILE A 285 12.55 -7.07 -11.68
CA ILE A 285 13.32 -7.30 -10.45
C ILE A 285 14.81 -7.38 -10.75
N ASN A 286 15.20 -8.22 -11.71
CA ASN A 286 16.60 -8.37 -12.09
C ASN A 286 17.19 -7.04 -12.59
N SER A 287 16.43 -6.28 -13.39
CA SER A 287 16.84 -4.95 -13.84
C SER A 287 17.07 -3.98 -12.67
N CYS A 288 16.24 -4.03 -11.64
CA CYS A 288 16.42 -3.23 -10.43
C CYS A 288 17.65 -3.67 -9.63
N LEU A 289 17.81 -4.97 -9.37
CA LEU A 289 18.94 -5.51 -8.60
C LEU A 289 20.30 -5.26 -9.27
N ASN A 290 20.33 -5.07 -10.59
CA ASN A 290 21.54 -4.64 -11.30
C ASN A 290 21.93 -3.17 -11.03
N SER A 291 21.00 -2.36 -10.53
CA SER A 291 21.17 -0.91 -10.36
C SER A 291 21.14 -0.46 -8.90
N VAL A 292 20.49 -1.22 -8.02
CA VAL A 292 20.31 -0.88 -6.61
C VAL A 292 20.48 -2.12 -5.72
N PRO A 293 20.90 -1.97 -4.45
CA PRO A 293 20.90 -3.08 -3.50
C PRO A 293 19.48 -3.62 -3.28
N PHE A 294 19.36 -4.88 -2.84
CA PHE A 294 18.05 -5.52 -2.61
C PHE A 294 17.17 -4.75 -1.61
N THR A 295 17.77 -4.02 -0.66
CA THR A 295 17.07 -3.16 0.30
C THR A 295 16.30 -2.02 -0.36
N SER A 296 16.66 -1.63 -1.59
CA SER A 296 16.02 -0.58 -2.38
C SER A 296 15.19 -1.14 -3.55
N LEU A 297 14.99 -2.46 -3.62
CA LEU A 297 14.25 -3.11 -4.71
C LEU A 297 12.83 -2.56 -4.85
N VAL A 298 12.09 -2.46 -3.75
CA VAL A 298 10.69 -1.98 -3.74
C VAL A 298 10.61 -0.54 -4.26
N ALA A 299 11.50 0.33 -3.82
CA ALA A 299 11.58 1.71 -4.30
C ALA A 299 11.89 1.78 -5.80
N CYS A 300 12.83 0.96 -6.30
CA CYS A 300 13.12 0.88 -7.73
C CYS A 300 11.91 0.41 -8.55
N LEU A 301 11.18 -0.60 -8.08
CA LEU A 301 9.97 -1.10 -8.75
C LEU A 301 8.87 -0.03 -8.81
N ARG A 302 8.68 0.77 -7.75
CA ARG A 302 7.75 1.93 -7.78
C ARG A 302 8.17 2.98 -8.81
N ILE A 303 9.45 3.35 -8.84
CA ILE A 303 9.99 4.33 -9.81
C ILE A 303 9.75 3.86 -11.25
N ARG A 304 9.84 2.55 -11.50
CA ARG A 304 9.58 1.94 -12.81
C ARG A 304 8.09 1.74 -13.12
N GLY A 305 7.20 2.08 -12.19
CA GLY A 305 5.75 1.93 -12.35
C GLY A 305 5.25 0.48 -12.24
N GLU A 306 6.06 -0.43 -11.69
CA GLU A 306 5.74 -1.85 -11.49
C GLU A 306 4.95 -2.07 -10.18
N LEU A 307 5.04 -1.11 -9.26
CA LEU A 307 4.28 -1.06 -8.01
C LEU A 307 3.51 0.26 -7.92
N PRO A 308 2.39 0.33 -7.18
CA PRO A 308 1.69 1.59 -6.93
C PRO A 308 2.67 2.65 -6.41
N ALA A 309 2.65 3.87 -6.95
CA ALA A 309 3.58 4.92 -6.51
C ALA A 309 3.11 5.63 -5.23
N VAL A 310 1.81 5.57 -4.92
CA VAL A 310 1.20 6.15 -3.73
C VAL A 310 1.10 5.09 -2.63
N ILE A 311 1.44 5.48 -1.40
CA ILE A 311 1.27 4.63 -0.22
C ILE A 311 -0.22 4.44 0.08
N THR A 312 -0.62 3.19 0.34
CA THR A 312 -2.01 2.80 0.64
C THR A 312 -2.20 2.44 2.11
N GLN A 313 -3.46 2.41 2.56
CA GLN A 313 -3.84 2.09 3.92
C GLN A 313 -3.34 0.70 4.39
N PRO A 314 -3.40 -0.38 3.58
CA PRO A 314 -2.84 -1.68 3.95
C PRO A 314 -1.31 -1.65 4.14
N GLU A 315 -0.60 -0.83 3.35
CA GLU A 315 0.86 -0.72 3.43
C GLU A 315 1.30 0.00 4.70
N ILE A 316 0.57 1.04 5.11
CA ILE A 316 0.84 1.74 6.37
C ILE A 316 0.51 0.83 7.55
N ALA A 317 -0.61 0.11 7.52
CA ALA A 317 -0.97 -0.84 8.55
C ALA A 317 0.09 -1.96 8.69
N PHE A 318 0.65 -2.43 7.58
CA PHE A 318 1.78 -3.34 7.58
C PHE A 318 3.03 -2.71 8.22
N CYS A 319 3.37 -1.47 7.86
CA CYS A 319 4.52 -0.80 8.45
C CYS A 319 4.37 -0.57 9.97
N ASP A 320 3.15 -0.26 10.44
CA ASP A 320 2.83 -0.15 11.88
C ASP A 320 2.98 -1.48 12.61
N SER A 321 2.50 -2.59 12.02
CA SER A 321 2.60 -3.91 12.65
C SER A 321 4.04 -4.44 12.72
N VAL A 322 4.89 -4.10 11.74
CA VAL A 322 6.26 -4.64 11.70
C VAL A 322 7.29 -3.74 12.38
N GLY A 323 7.23 -2.43 12.17
CA GLY A 323 8.21 -1.48 12.73
C GLY A 323 7.89 -1.05 14.16
N GLY A 324 6.64 -1.25 14.59
CA GLY A 324 6.08 -0.52 15.72
C GLY A 324 5.86 0.95 15.36
N GLU A 325 5.07 1.63 16.19
CA GLU A 325 4.63 3.01 15.98
C GLU A 325 5.81 3.96 15.64
N ALA A 326 6.92 3.86 16.38
CA ALA A 326 8.09 4.73 16.21
C ALA A 326 8.87 4.58 14.88
N ASN A 327 8.58 3.56 14.05
CA ASN A 327 9.34 3.28 12.82
C ASN A 327 8.50 3.25 11.54
N VAL A 328 7.22 3.62 11.59
CA VAL A 328 6.33 3.54 10.41
C VAL A 328 6.83 4.41 9.27
N VAL A 329 7.24 5.64 9.56
CA VAL A 329 7.78 6.56 8.54
C VAL A 329 9.06 6.02 7.91
N ASN A 330 9.94 5.39 8.69
CA ASN A 330 11.15 4.74 8.17
C ASN A 330 10.81 3.55 7.26
N CYS A 331 9.81 2.75 7.64
CA CYS A 331 9.33 1.63 6.81
C CYS A 331 8.73 2.12 5.48
N VAL A 332 7.91 3.17 5.53
CA VAL A 332 7.31 3.80 4.33
C VAL A 332 8.39 4.47 3.46
N ALA A 333 9.42 5.08 4.07
CA ALA A 333 10.55 5.64 3.34
C ALA A 333 11.35 4.54 2.62
N ALA A 334 11.61 3.42 3.30
CA ALA A 334 12.32 2.27 2.72
C ALA A 334 11.55 1.63 1.55
N SER A 335 10.21 1.75 1.52
CA SER A 335 9.39 1.29 0.39
C SER A 335 9.39 2.27 -0.80
N GLY A 336 10.00 3.45 -0.65
CA GLY A 336 10.04 4.50 -1.67
C GLY A 336 8.71 5.23 -1.85
N ALA A 337 7.81 5.18 -0.86
CA ALA A 337 6.46 5.74 -0.94
C ALA A 337 6.18 6.82 0.11
N LEU A 338 7.21 7.37 0.76
CA LEU A 338 7.05 8.43 1.76
C LEU A 338 6.51 9.70 1.10
N PRO A 339 5.31 10.18 1.49
CA PRO A 339 4.78 11.42 0.96
C PRO A 339 5.69 12.61 1.33
N PRO A 340 5.87 13.60 0.43
CA PRO A 340 6.66 14.79 0.73
C PRO A 340 6.17 15.50 1.98
N GLY A 341 7.10 15.81 2.88
CA GLY A 341 6.81 16.53 4.11
C GLY A 341 6.22 15.67 5.23
N LEU A 342 5.87 14.39 4.98
CA LEU A 342 5.39 13.46 6.01
C LEU A 342 6.54 13.03 6.94
N ASP A 343 6.42 13.35 8.23
CA ASP A 343 7.34 12.91 9.28
C ASP A 343 6.63 12.10 10.38
N GLN A 344 7.40 11.59 11.34
CA GLN A 344 6.86 10.77 12.43
C GLN A 344 5.85 11.54 13.30
N VAL A 345 6.08 12.84 13.53
CA VAL A 345 5.17 13.67 14.35
C VAL A 345 3.81 13.80 13.67
N GLN A 346 3.79 13.99 12.36
CA GLN A 346 2.56 14.11 11.60
C GLN A 346 1.84 12.77 11.43
N TYR A 347 2.60 11.67 11.29
CA TYR A 347 2.05 10.31 11.38
C TYR A 347 1.29 10.11 12.70
N GLU A 348 1.95 10.36 13.84
CA GLU A 348 1.32 10.20 15.16
C GLU A 348 0.12 11.12 15.35
N THR A 349 0.23 12.35 14.85
CA THR A 349 -0.89 13.32 14.87
C THR A 349 -2.10 12.78 14.13
N CYS A 350 -1.89 12.17 12.95
CA CYS A 350 -2.97 11.56 12.19
C CYS A 350 -3.52 10.30 12.86
N LYS A 351 -2.65 9.39 13.30
CA LYS A 351 -3.05 8.16 13.97
C LYS A 351 -3.88 8.44 15.22
N THR A 352 -3.46 9.42 16.04
CA THR A 352 -4.22 9.86 17.22
C THR A 352 -5.58 10.46 16.85
N ALA A 353 -5.67 11.19 15.74
CA ALA A 353 -6.88 11.89 15.34
C ALA A 353 -7.96 10.97 14.73
N VAL A 354 -7.57 9.97 13.94
CA VAL A 354 -8.52 9.15 13.14
C VAL A 354 -8.33 7.64 13.27
N GLY A 355 -7.36 7.19 14.04
CA GLY A 355 -6.96 5.78 14.14
C GLY A 355 -6.13 5.32 12.93
N LEU A 356 -5.54 4.12 13.05
CA LEU A 356 -4.73 3.54 11.97
C LEU A 356 -5.56 3.29 10.71
N GLU A 357 -6.79 2.79 10.84
CA GLU A 357 -7.64 2.37 9.71
C GLU A 357 -8.01 3.48 8.73
N ASN A 358 -7.95 4.75 9.13
CA ASN A 358 -8.32 5.91 8.31
C ASN A 358 -7.13 6.87 8.11
N ILE A 359 -5.91 6.42 8.31
CA ILE A 359 -4.74 7.30 8.35
C ILE A 359 -4.46 7.96 7.00
N THR A 360 -4.69 7.27 5.87
CA THR A 360 -4.53 7.89 4.54
C THR A 360 -5.54 9.00 4.28
N LYS A 361 -6.76 8.88 4.81
CA LYS A 361 -7.75 9.97 4.83
C LYS A 361 -7.23 11.20 5.59
N CYS A 362 -6.54 11.01 6.72
CA CYS A 362 -5.89 12.12 7.40
C CYS A 362 -4.74 12.72 6.57
N PHE A 363 -3.93 11.88 5.91
CA PHE A 363 -2.86 12.36 5.04
C PHE A 363 -3.36 13.22 3.88
N ARG A 364 -4.46 12.80 3.26
CA ARG A 364 -5.18 13.58 2.23
C ARG A 364 -5.74 14.87 2.80
N ASN A 365 -6.34 14.80 3.99
CA ASN A 365 -6.88 15.99 4.65
C ASN A 365 -5.81 17.03 5.01
N ARG A 366 -4.58 16.60 5.25
CA ARG A 366 -3.43 17.47 5.55
C ARG A 366 -2.56 17.82 4.34
N GLY A 367 -2.94 17.37 3.13
CA GLY A 367 -2.24 17.71 1.89
C GLY A 367 -0.97 16.91 1.61
N PHE A 368 -0.69 15.83 2.36
CA PHE A 368 0.45 14.95 2.07
C PHE A 368 0.17 14.05 0.85
N LEU A 369 -1.09 13.66 0.68
CA LEU A 369 -1.57 12.84 -0.43
C LEU A 369 -2.68 13.59 -1.19
N SER A 370 -2.76 13.38 -2.50
CA SER A 370 -3.83 14.01 -3.29
C SER A 370 -5.21 13.50 -2.89
N ARG A 371 -6.21 14.37 -2.96
CA ARG A 371 -7.62 14.02 -2.73
C ARG A 371 -8.37 13.61 -3.99
N ALA A 372 -7.73 13.77 -5.15
CA ALA A 372 -8.36 13.43 -6.41
C ALA A 372 -8.39 11.91 -6.61
N VAL A 373 -9.57 11.35 -6.88
CA VAL A 373 -9.72 9.93 -7.26
C VAL A 373 -9.05 9.70 -8.62
N MET A 374 -7.98 8.93 -8.63
CA MET A 374 -7.27 8.51 -9.84
C MET A 374 -7.54 7.04 -10.16
N GLN A 375 -7.40 6.66 -11.43
CA GLN A 375 -7.65 5.28 -11.84
C GLN A 375 -6.62 4.31 -11.22
N PRO A 376 -5.33 4.68 -11.05
CA PRO A 376 -4.40 3.88 -10.25
C PRO A 376 -4.84 3.62 -8.80
N ASP A 377 -5.58 4.54 -8.16
CA ASP A 377 -6.13 4.28 -6.82
C ASP A 377 -7.21 3.20 -6.89
N VAL A 378 -8.12 3.29 -7.86
CA VAL A 378 -9.15 2.26 -8.09
C VAL A 378 -8.50 0.91 -8.37
N ASN A 379 -7.48 0.87 -9.22
CA ASN A 379 -6.75 -0.36 -9.53
C ASN A 379 -6.09 -0.95 -8.29
N SER A 380 -5.55 -0.11 -7.40
CA SER A 380 -5.00 -0.55 -6.12
C SER A 380 -6.07 -1.14 -5.22
N CYS A 381 -7.25 -0.49 -5.12
CA CYS A 381 -8.38 -1.03 -4.38
C CYS A 381 -8.88 -2.37 -4.93
N VAL A 382 -8.96 -2.48 -6.25
CA VAL A 382 -9.28 -3.75 -6.93
C VAL A 382 -8.30 -4.84 -6.54
N GLN A 383 -7.01 -4.52 -6.54
CA GLN A 383 -5.95 -5.46 -6.17
C GLN A 383 -6.05 -5.93 -4.71
N PHE A 384 -6.49 -5.06 -3.79
CA PHE A 384 -6.51 -5.38 -2.36
C PHE A 384 -7.83 -5.95 -1.85
N GLU A 385 -8.97 -5.55 -2.42
CA GLU A 385 -10.30 -5.90 -1.89
C GLU A 385 -11.21 -6.62 -2.87
N GLY A 386 -10.89 -6.59 -4.17
CA GLY A 386 -11.72 -7.19 -5.22
C GLY A 386 -12.41 -6.17 -6.14
N GLU A 387 -13.07 -6.67 -7.17
CA GLU A 387 -13.62 -5.86 -8.28
C GLU A 387 -15.10 -5.47 -8.09
N THR A 388 -15.77 -5.97 -7.06
CA THR A 388 -17.20 -5.68 -6.88
C THR A 388 -17.42 -4.25 -6.39
N ALA A 389 -18.59 -3.70 -6.68
CA ALA A 389 -18.92 -2.33 -6.26
C ALA A 389 -18.83 -2.11 -4.73
N PRO A 390 -19.31 -3.03 -3.86
CA PRO A 390 -19.14 -2.89 -2.42
C PRO A 390 -17.67 -2.86 -1.97
N GLU A 391 -16.84 -3.76 -2.50
CA GLU A 391 -15.40 -3.86 -2.17
C GLU A 391 -14.65 -2.59 -2.57
N VAL A 392 -14.78 -2.17 -3.83
CA VAL A 392 -14.10 -0.97 -4.32
C VAL A 392 -14.60 0.29 -3.60
N THR A 393 -15.89 0.37 -3.28
CA THR A 393 -16.47 1.50 -2.54
C THR A 393 -15.92 1.55 -1.11
N ALA A 394 -15.85 0.41 -0.41
CA ALA A 394 -15.33 0.33 0.94
C ALA A 394 -13.86 0.75 0.99
N CYS A 395 -13.04 0.23 0.07
CA CYS A 395 -11.64 0.59 -0.05
C CYS A 395 -11.44 2.09 -0.32
N LEU A 396 -12.06 2.65 -1.35
CA LEU A 396 -11.86 4.06 -1.70
C LEU A 396 -12.37 5.02 -0.61
N ASN A 397 -13.40 4.63 0.16
CA ASN A 397 -13.85 5.39 1.33
C ASN A 397 -12.81 5.40 2.45
N ARG A 398 -12.24 4.22 2.75
CA ARG A 398 -11.19 4.07 3.76
C ARG A 398 -9.92 4.84 3.37
N GLU A 399 -9.59 4.82 2.07
CA GLU A 399 -8.51 5.63 1.50
C GLU A 399 -8.79 7.15 1.51
N GLY A 400 -10.01 7.57 1.84
CA GLY A 400 -10.40 8.98 1.87
C GLY A 400 -10.49 9.62 0.49
N LEU A 401 -10.77 8.83 -0.55
CA LEU A 401 -10.81 9.27 -1.94
C LEU A 401 -12.23 9.56 -2.43
N LEU A 402 -13.25 8.87 -1.92
CA LEU A 402 -14.63 9.15 -2.32
C LEU A 402 -15.19 10.38 -1.60
N PRO A 403 -15.80 11.33 -2.34
CA PRO A 403 -16.64 12.34 -1.74
C PRO A 403 -17.82 11.69 -1.01
N SER A 404 -18.31 12.32 0.06
CA SER A 404 -19.44 11.80 0.86
C SER A 404 -20.75 11.65 0.07
N THR A 405 -20.86 12.32 -1.08
CA THR A 405 -22.00 12.22 -2.00
C THR A 405 -21.95 10.97 -2.89
N VAL A 406 -20.83 10.24 -2.92
CA VAL A 406 -20.64 9.06 -3.76
C VAL A 406 -20.94 7.80 -2.94
N THR A 407 -22.12 7.24 -3.19
CA THR A 407 -22.59 6.00 -2.56
C THR A 407 -22.18 4.76 -3.35
N GLU A 408 -22.31 3.58 -2.74
CA GLU A 408 -22.13 2.29 -3.44
C GLU A 408 -23.03 2.18 -4.69
N SER A 409 -24.25 2.72 -4.64
CA SER A 409 -25.15 2.72 -5.81
C SER A 409 -24.61 3.56 -6.97
N VAL A 410 -23.93 4.67 -6.70
CA VAL A 410 -23.26 5.48 -7.74
C VAL A 410 -22.08 4.71 -8.34
N VAL A 411 -21.26 4.08 -7.49
CA VAL A 411 -20.14 3.25 -7.95
C VAL A 411 -20.64 2.07 -8.78
N SER A 412 -21.68 1.37 -8.31
CA SER A 412 -22.32 0.25 -8.99
C SER A 412 -22.90 0.65 -10.34
N ALA A 413 -23.58 1.80 -10.43
CA ALA A 413 -24.07 2.34 -11.69
C ALA A 413 -22.93 2.61 -12.69
N CYS A 414 -21.81 3.17 -12.20
CA CYS A 414 -20.63 3.36 -13.04
C CYS A 414 -20.02 2.03 -13.50
N ILE A 415 -19.77 1.09 -12.59
CA ILE A 415 -19.19 -0.23 -12.93
C ILE A 415 -20.10 -1.00 -13.91
N THR A 416 -21.42 -0.85 -13.81
CA THR A 416 -22.37 -1.48 -14.74
C THR A 416 -22.32 -0.87 -16.15
N ASN A 417 -22.15 0.46 -16.23
CA ASN A 417 -22.11 1.18 -17.52
C ASN A 417 -20.74 1.13 -18.20
N VAL A 418 -19.67 1.03 -17.42
CA VAL A 418 -18.29 0.90 -17.90
C VAL A 418 -17.67 -0.38 -17.34
N THR A 419 -16.38 -0.37 -17.01
CA THR A 419 -15.73 -1.40 -16.21
C THR A 419 -15.03 -0.74 -15.03
N VAL A 420 -14.63 -1.52 -14.03
CA VAL A 420 -13.87 -0.98 -12.88
C VAL A 420 -12.58 -0.26 -13.32
N GLY A 421 -11.97 -0.68 -14.43
CA GLY A 421 -10.80 -0.05 -15.05
C GLY A 421 -11.05 1.36 -15.63
N SER A 422 -12.29 1.84 -15.65
CA SER A 422 -12.67 3.19 -16.06
C SER A 422 -13.57 3.91 -15.04
N LEU A 423 -13.67 3.37 -13.82
CA LEU A 423 -14.52 3.92 -12.77
C LEU A 423 -14.20 5.39 -12.45
N ALA A 424 -12.92 5.74 -12.32
CA ALA A 424 -12.52 7.11 -11.98
C ALA A 424 -12.89 8.12 -13.08
N ASN A 425 -12.94 7.68 -14.33
CA ASN A 425 -13.41 8.50 -15.44
C ASN A 425 -14.95 8.61 -15.44
N CYS A 426 -15.66 7.50 -15.20
CA CYS A 426 -17.12 7.50 -15.10
C CYS A 426 -17.62 8.45 -14.01
N LEU A 427 -17.07 8.35 -12.79
CA LEU A 427 -17.44 9.23 -11.67
C LEU A 427 -17.28 10.71 -12.03
N ARG A 428 -16.22 11.03 -12.77
CA ARG A 428 -15.95 12.39 -13.24
C ARG A 428 -16.95 12.85 -14.29
N LEU A 429 -17.19 12.06 -15.33
CA LEU A 429 -18.15 12.39 -16.38
C LEU A 429 -19.57 12.58 -15.84
N GLN A 430 -19.93 11.86 -14.79
CA GLN A 430 -21.22 12.00 -14.09
C GLN A 430 -21.25 13.16 -13.07
N GLY A 431 -20.16 13.91 -12.91
CA GLY A 431 -20.09 15.07 -12.01
C GLY A 431 -19.96 14.72 -10.53
N HIS A 432 -19.66 13.46 -10.21
CA HIS A 432 -19.40 13.01 -8.83
C HIS A 432 -18.00 13.36 -8.34
N THR A 433 -17.06 13.57 -9.25
CA THR A 433 -15.73 14.14 -8.96
C THR A 433 -15.46 15.32 -9.89
N SER A 434 -14.48 16.15 -9.54
CA SER A 434 -14.16 17.36 -10.29
C SER A 434 -13.91 17.12 -11.79
N GLN A 435 -14.76 17.76 -12.60
CA GLN A 435 -14.75 17.75 -14.07
C GLN A 435 -13.75 18.73 -14.69
N VAL A 436 -13.18 19.61 -13.87
CA VAL A 436 -12.23 20.64 -14.30
C VAL A 436 -10.86 20.39 -13.69
N LEU A 437 -9.82 20.88 -14.35
CA LEU A 437 -8.46 20.79 -13.82
C LEU A 437 -8.32 21.68 -12.57
N LEU A 438 -8.02 21.06 -11.43
CA LEU A 438 -7.59 21.72 -10.20
C LEU A 438 -6.19 21.24 -9.84
N GLN A 439 -5.53 21.92 -8.91
CA GLN A 439 -4.18 21.55 -8.48
C GLN A 439 -4.12 20.11 -7.96
N GLU A 440 -5.19 19.63 -7.32
CA GLU A 440 -5.28 18.27 -6.82
C GLU A 440 -5.13 17.19 -7.90
N GLN A 441 -5.74 17.34 -9.08
CA GLN A 441 -5.54 16.35 -10.14
C GLN A 441 -4.10 16.35 -10.65
N ILE A 442 -3.46 17.52 -10.69
CA ILE A 442 -2.06 17.62 -11.07
C ILE A 442 -1.20 16.89 -10.03
N THR A 443 -1.41 17.17 -8.74
CA THR A 443 -0.71 16.52 -7.61
C THR A 443 -0.89 15.00 -7.65
N GLY A 444 -2.11 14.49 -7.83
CA GLY A 444 -2.35 13.04 -7.95
C GLY A 444 -1.62 12.42 -9.15
N CYS A 445 -1.63 13.08 -10.31
CA CYS A 445 -0.86 12.61 -11.46
C CYS A 445 0.66 12.64 -11.24
N PHE A 446 1.19 13.65 -10.52
CA PHE A 446 2.59 13.65 -10.07
C PHE A 446 2.89 12.45 -9.19
N GLN A 447 2.02 12.18 -8.22
CA GLN A 447 2.19 11.09 -7.27
C GLN A 447 2.14 9.71 -7.95
N HIS A 448 1.30 9.52 -8.98
CA HIS A 448 1.20 8.22 -9.66
C HIS A 448 2.14 8.00 -10.85
N LYS A 449 2.49 9.06 -11.59
CA LYS A 449 3.26 8.95 -12.85
C LYS A 449 4.59 9.68 -12.84
N GLY A 450 4.91 10.41 -11.76
CA GLY A 450 6.03 11.34 -11.74
C GLY A 450 5.82 12.51 -12.70
N GLN A 451 6.77 13.45 -12.70
CA GLN A 451 6.65 14.68 -13.49
C GLN A 451 6.42 14.45 -14.98
N ALA A 452 7.23 13.59 -15.61
CA ALA A 452 7.21 13.38 -17.06
C ALA A 452 5.91 12.74 -17.59
N GLY A 453 5.08 12.16 -16.72
CA GLY A 453 3.84 11.47 -17.09
C GLY A 453 2.56 12.25 -16.76
N VAL A 454 2.67 13.48 -16.24
CA VAL A 454 1.51 14.24 -15.75
C VAL A 454 0.51 14.54 -16.87
N ALA A 455 0.96 15.03 -18.03
CA ALA A 455 0.06 15.36 -19.14
C ALA A 455 -0.72 14.12 -19.62
N THR A 456 -0.03 13.00 -19.82
CA THR A 456 -0.64 11.73 -20.22
C THR A 456 -1.67 11.26 -19.19
N CYS A 457 -1.36 11.38 -17.90
CA CYS A 457 -2.27 11.06 -16.82
C CYS A 457 -3.52 11.94 -16.85
N LEU A 458 -3.36 13.27 -16.90
CA LEU A 458 -4.49 14.20 -16.95
C LEU A 458 -5.36 14.01 -18.20
N GLY A 459 -4.74 13.67 -19.34
CA GLY A 459 -5.43 13.33 -20.58
C GLY A 459 -6.27 12.06 -20.45
N ALA A 460 -5.71 11.00 -19.87
CA ALA A 460 -6.45 9.77 -19.58
C ALA A 460 -7.62 9.99 -18.59
N HIS A 461 -7.48 11.01 -17.73
CA HIS A 461 -8.52 11.44 -16.80
C HIS A 461 -9.55 12.41 -17.40
N GLY A 462 -9.36 12.83 -18.66
CA GLY A 462 -10.28 13.74 -19.36
C GLY A 462 -10.28 15.17 -18.82
N VAL A 463 -9.22 15.59 -18.11
CA VAL A 463 -9.15 16.92 -17.47
C VAL A 463 -8.02 17.80 -18.00
N LEU A 464 -7.21 17.33 -18.95
CA LEU A 464 -6.17 18.15 -19.58
C LEU A 464 -6.80 19.14 -20.58
N PRO A 465 -6.81 20.46 -20.32
CA PRO A 465 -7.37 21.42 -21.25
C PRO A 465 -6.42 21.68 -22.42
N ALA A 466 -6.93 21.80 -23.64
CA ALA A 466 -6.13 22.28 -24.77
C ALA A 466 -5.81 23.79 -24.59
N PRO A 467 -4.59 24.26 -24.92
CA PRO A 467 -3.48 23.55 -25.57
C PRO A 467 -2.42 22.96 -24.61
N VAL A 468 -2.73 22.79 -23.31
CA VAL A 468 -1.76 22.33 -22.30
C VAL A 468 -1.23 20.94 -22.63
N ASN A 469 0.09 20.81 -22.65
CA ASN A 469 0.85 19.58 -22.84
C ASN A 469 1.97 19.47 -21.78
N GLN A 470 2.80 18.44 -21.89
CA GLN A 470 3.84 18.15 -20.91
C GLN A 470 4.88 19.29 -20.82
N THR A 471 5.17 19.98 -21.92
CA THR A 471 6.12 21.09 -21.95
C THR A 471 5.61 22.30 -21.16
N GLU A 472 4.32 22.67 -21.26
CA GLU A 472 3.82 23.76 -20.41
C GLU A 472 3.78 23.35 -18.94
N ILE A 473 3.43 22.09 -18.63
CA ILE A 473 3.45 21.57 -17.26
C ILE A 473 4.87 21.65 -16.69
N ASP A 474 5.88 21.13 -17.40
CA ASP A 474 7.27 21.15 -16.97
C ASP A 474 7.79 22.59 -16.79
N SER A 475 7.41 23.49 -17.70
CA SER A 475 7.74 24.91 -17.59
C SER A 475 7.12 25.55 -16.35
N CYS A 476 5.88 25.18 -15.99
CA CYS A 476 5.23 25.64 -14.79
C CYS A 476 5.82 25.03 -13.51
N VAL A 477 6.24 23.77 -13.53
CA VAL A 477 6.97 23.15 -12.42
C VAL A 477 8.28 23.86 -12.17
N ALA A 478 9.04 24.17 -13.23
CA ALA A 478 10.30 24.90 -13.11
C ALA A 478 10.11 26.33 -12.56
N ALA A 479 8.99 26.98 -12.92
CA ALA A 479 8.71 28.35 -12.49
C ALA A 479 8.14 28.46 -11.07
N ALA A 480 7.26 27.52 -10.67
CA ALA A 480 6.45 27.65 -9.45
C ALA A 480 6.48 26.43 -8.52
N GLY A 481 7.12 25.34 -8.95
CA GLY A 481 7.10 24.05 -8.25
C GLY A 481 5.86 23.20 -8.56
N PRO A 482 5.88 21.90 -8.20
CA PRO A 482 4.81 20.96 -8.54
C PRO A 482 3.47 21.27 -7.84
N GLY A 483 3.50 21.95 -6.69
CA GLY A 483 2.31 22.33 -5.93
C GLY A 483 1.58 23.59 -6.42
N LYS A 484 2.10 24.29 -7.44
CA LYS A 484 1.52 25.54 -7.97
C LYS A 484 1.39 25.54 -9.50
N VAL A 485 1.30 24.37 -10.10
CA VAL A 485 1.19 24.22 -11.56
C VAL A 485 -0.12 24.79 -12.07
N ALA A 486 -1.25 24.54 -11.40
CA ALA A 486 -2.55 25.10 -11.79
C ALA A 486 -2.54 26.64 -11.76
N ALA A 487 -1.95 27.23 -10.72
CA ALA A 487 -1.77 28.68 -10.62
C ALA A 487 -0.96 29.25 -11.79
N CYS A 488 0.17 28.63 -12.11
CA CYS A 488 1.00 29.03 -13.25
C CYS A 488 0.26 28.89 -14.59
N LEU A 489 -0.53 27.83 -14.78
CA LEU A 489 -1.34 27.64 -15.98
C LEU A 489 -2.43 28.71 -16.09
N ALA A 490 -3.05 29.11 -14.98
CA ALA A 490 -4.01 30.22 -14.95
C ALA A 490 -3.34 31.55 -15.32
N ASP A 491 -2.14 31.82 -14.78
CA ASP A 491 -1.37 33.02 -15.11
C ASP A 491 -0.97 33.08 -16.58
N ARG A 492 -0.76 31.92 -17.22
CA ARG A 492 -0.50 31.81 -18.67
C ARG A 492 -1.78 31.82 -19.53
N GLY A 493 -2.95 31.94 -18.92
CA GLY A 493 -4.24 31.99 -19.62
C GLY A 493 -4.74 30.63 -20.11
N HIS A 494 -4.16 29.52 -19.64
CA HIS A 494 -4.65 28.17 -19.93
C HIS A 494 -5.79 27.73 -19.01
N LEU A 495 -5.93 28.37 -17.84
CA LEU A 495 -7.02 28.15 -16.89
C LEU A 495 -7.68 29.49 -16.54
N PRO A 496 -8.95 29.50 -16.11
CA PRO A 496 -9.61 30.72 -15.63
C PRO A 496 -8.89 31.29 -14.41
N LEU A 497 -8.66 32.62 -14.40
CA LEU A 497 -8.13 33.35 -13.23
C LEU A 497 -9.21 33.74 -12.22
N ILE A 498 -10.48 33.68 -12.63
CA ILE A 498 -11.66 33.90 -11.79
C ILE A 498 -12.34 32.53 -11.63
N PRO A 499 -12.68 32.12 -10.40
CA PRO A 499 -13.28 30.82 -10.17
C PRO A 499 -14.69 30.75 -10.76
N THR A 500 -14.94 29.68 -11.50
CA THR A 500 -16.22 29.34 -12.12
C THR A 500 -17.03 28.39 -11.23
N GLN A 501 -18.32 28.28 -11.49
CA GLN A 501 -19.23 27.39 -10.78
C GLN A 501 -18.76 25.92 -10.81
N ALA A 502 -18.15 25.50 -11.92
CA ALA A 502 -17.56 24.16 -12.05
C ALA A 502 -16.34 23.95 -11.15
N GLN A 503 -15.52 24.99 -10.92
CA GLN A 503 -14.38 24.92 -10.00
C GLN A 503 -14.85 24.86 -8.54
N PHE A 504 -15.89 25.61 -8.16
CA PHE A 504 -16.50 25.48 -6.83
C PHE A 504 -17.07 24.07 -6.59
N GLN A 505 -17.81 23.53 -7.57
CA GLN A 505 -18.29 22.15 -7.51
C GLN A 505 -17.13 21.16 -7.42
N GLY A 506 -16.12 21.31 -8.26
CA GLY A 506 -14.93 20.47 -8.24
C GLY A 506 -14.23 20.46 -6.88
N CYS A 507 -13.99 21.62 -6.28
CA CYS A 507 -13.39 21.72 -4.95
C CYS A 507 -14.24 21.07 -3.85
N SER A 508 -15.57 21.18 -3.94
CA SER A 508 -16.49 20.52 -3.00
C SER A 508 -16.47 18.99 -3.08
N THR A 509 -16.07 18.41 -4.22
CA THR A 509 -15.92 16.94 -4.35
C THR A 509 -14.63 16.41 -3.71
N GLN A 510 -13.70 17.28 -3.33
CA GLN A 510 -12.40 16.90 -2.78
C GLN A 510 -12.34 17.05 -1.25
N GLY A 511 -13.40 17.52 -0.60
CA GLY A 511 -13.39 17.74 0.83
C GLY A 511 -14.73 18.21 1.36
N ASP A 512 -14.73 18.62 2.63
CA ASP A 512 -15.88 19.29 3.22
C ASP A 512 -15.99 20.74 2.70
N GLN A 513 -17.05 21.42 3.09
CA GLN A 513 -17.27 22.81 2.70
C GLN A 513 -16.11 23.73 3.11
N ALA A 514 -15.45 23.42 4.24
CA ALA A 514 -14.29 24.15 4.74
C ALA A 514 -13.10 24.10 3.77
N TRP A 515 -12.97 23.03 2.99
CA TRP A 515 -11.90 22.82 2.04
C TRP A 515 -11.99 23.70 0.79
N ILE A 516 -13.18 24.17 0.42
CA ILE A 516 -13.39 24.88 -0.86
C ILE A 516 -12.44 26.07 -1.00
N ALA A 517 -12.30 26.89 0.05
CA ALA A 517 -11.41 28.05 0.03
C ALA A 517 -9.92 27.67 -0.19
N THR A 518 -9.47 26.59 0.46
CA THR A 518 -8.09 26.09 0.34
C THR A 518 -7.83 25.51 -1.04
N CYS A 519 -8.77 24.71 -1.57
CA CYS A 519 -8.68 24.17 -2.92
C CYS A 519 -8.54 25.27 -3.99
N LEU A 520 -9.29 26.37 -3.86
CA LEU A 520 -9.16 27.52 -4.76
C LEU A 520 -7.80 28.22 -4.62
N GLU A 521 -7.28 28.32 -3.39
CA GLU A 521 -5.95 28.90 -3.11
C GLU A 521 -4.86 28.08 -3.79
N GLU A 522 -4.84 26.77 -3.56
CA GLU A 522 -3.87 25.83 -4.13
C GLU A 522 -3.97 25.77 -5.66
N SER A 523 -5.18 25.90 -6.18
CA SER A 523 -5.42 26.02 -7.63
C SER A 523 -5.06 27.40 -8.19
N GLY A 524 -4.68 28.36 -7.36
CA GLY A 524 -4.28 29.70 -7.75
C GLY A 524 -5.42 30.56 -8.28
N ILE A 525 -6.67 30.24 -7.93
CA ILE A 525 -7.88 30.90 -8.44
C ILE A 525 -8.74 31.46 -7.31
N LYS A 526 -8.23 31.51 -6.08
CA LYS A 526 -8.94 32.14 -4.97
C LYS A 526 -9.01 33.66 -5.18
N PRO A 527 -10.21 34.25 -5.15
CA PRO A 527 -10.38 35.69 -5.23
C PRO A 527 -9.86 36.39 -3.97
N PHE A 528 -9.27 37.56 -4.14
CA PHE A 528 -8.67 38.32 -3.03
C PHE A 528 -9.67 38.66 -1.90
N LYS A 529 -10.92 38.99 -2.25
CA LYS A 529 -11.97 39.35 -1.29
C LYS A 529 -12.73 38.15 -0.73
N VAL A 530 -12.41 36.93 -1.15
CA VAL A 530 -13.18 35.73 -0.84
C VAL A 530 -12.39 34.83 0.09
N GLY A 531 -12.78 34.84 1.36
CA GLY A 531 -12.39 33.86 2.35
C GLY A 531 -13.41 32.75 2.48
N ARG A 532 -13.21 31.92 3.49
CA ARG A 532 -14.13 30.83 3.84
C ARG A 532 -15.52 31.35 4.20
N THR A 533 -15.60 32.42 4.97
CA THR A 533 -16.86 33.01 5.44
C THR A 533 -17.76 33.42 4.28
N GLU A 534 -17.21 34.09 3.27
CA GLU A 534 -17.97 34.55 2.11
C GLU A 534 -18.52 33.38 1.29
N ILE A 535 -17.71 32.33 1.10
CA ILE A 535 -18.12 31.09 0.43
C ILE A 535 -19.24 30.42 1.23
N ASP A 536 -19.05 30.25 2.54
CA ASP A 536 -20.01 29.58 3.42
C ASP A 536 -21.37 30.31 3.44
N ASN A 537 -21.36 31.64 3.48
CA ASN A 537 -22.58 32.46 3.42
C ASN A 537 -23.31 32.29 2.09
N CYS A 538 -22.57 32.30 0.97
CA CYS A 538 -23.15 32.12 -0.35
C CYS A 538 -23.72 30.71 -0.54
N ILE A 539 -23.03 29.66 -0.08
CA ILE A 539 -23.53 28.28 -0.11
C ILE A 539 -24.78 28.14 0.76
N THR A 540 -24.80 28.73 1.95
CA THR A 540 -25.96 28.67 2.85
C THR A 540 -27.20 29.32 2.22
N THR A 541 -27.00 30.42 1.50
CA THR A 541 -28.11 31.21 0.93
C THR A 541 -28.59 30.67 -0.42
N ASN A 542 -27.67 30.23 -1.29
CA ASN A 542 -27.96 29.92 -2.70
C ASN A 542 -27.68 28.45 -3.06
N GLY A 543 -27.21 27.64 -2.11
CA GLY A 543 -26.66 26.32 -2.36
C GLY A 543 -25.32 26.37 -3.10
N LEU A 544 -24.65 25.22 -3.18
CA LEU A 544 -23.39 25.10 -3.91
C LEU A 544 -23.53 25.53 -5.38
N ALA A 545 -24.65 25.20 -6.03
CA ALA A 545 -24.91 25.50 -7.45
C ALA A 545 -25.06 27.00 -7.76
N GLY A 546 -25.33 27.85 -6.76
CA GLY A 546 -25.49 29.30 -6.91
C GLY A 546 -24.35 30.13 -6.33
N VAL A 547 -23.26 29.50 -5.89
CA VAL A 547 -22.18 30.19 -5.17
C VAL A 547 -21.46 31.22 -6.07
N GLU A 548 -21.21 30.90 -7.35
CA GLU A 548 -20.59 31.85 -8.27
C GLU A 548 -21.48 33.09 -8.45
N ALA A 549 -22.77 32.90 -8.73
CA ALA A 549 -23.72 33.98 -8.93
C ALA A 549 -23.85 34.87 -7.69
N CYS A 550 -23.89 34.26 -6.50
CA CYS A 550 -23.91 34.99 -5.23
C CYS A 550 -22.67 35.86 -5.03
N LEU A 551 -21.48 35.31 -5.26
CA LEU A 551 -20.25 36.06 -5.08
C LEU A 551 -20.07 37.15 -6.15
N ARG A 552 -20.57 36.95 -7.37
CA ARG A 552 -20.65 38.00 -8.40
C ARG A 552 -21.59 39.12 -7.98
N ALA A 553 -22.78 38.80 -7.50
CA ALA A 553 -23.75 39.80 -7.02
C ALA A 553 -23.19 40.63 -5.86
N GLY A 554 -22.32 40.03 -5.03
CA GLY A 554 -21.60 40.73 -3.95
C GLY A 554 -20.33 41.47 -4.38
N ASN A 555 -19.96 41.49 -5.67
CA ASN A 555 -18.67 42.02 -6.16
C ASN A 555 -17.44 41.43 -5.45
N LEU A 556 -17.49 40.13 -5.11
CA LEU A 556 -16.47 39.44 -4.33
C LEU A 556 -15.45 38.70 -5.22
N ILE A 557 -15.85 38.20 -6.39
CA ILE A 557 -14.94 37.49 -7.32
C ILE A 557 -14.42 38.33 -8.50
N ALA A 558 -14.93 39.55 -8.65
CA ALA A 558 -14.44 40.51 -9.64
C ALA A 558 -13.62 41.60 -8.94
N THR A 559 -12.44 41.91 -9.48
CA THR A 559 -11.73 43.14 -9.12
C THR A 559 -12.36 44.28 -9.92
N THR A 560 -12.83 45.31 -9.23
CA THR A 560 -13.48 46.46 -9.85
C THR A 560 -12.56 47.68 -9.86
N TYR A 561 -12.90 48.70 -10.66
CA TYR A 561 -12.11 49.92 -10.67
C TYR A 561 -12.08 50.59 -9.28
N SER A 562 -13.21 50.60 -8.57
CA SER A 562 -13.28 51.17 -7.21
C SER A 562 -12.35 50.45 -6.22
N ASP A 563 -12.12 49.15 -6.36
CA ASP A 563 -11.17 48.39 -5.52
C ASP A 563 -9.72 48.82 -5.78
N LEU A 564 -9.38 49.11 -7.03
CA LEU A 564 -8.03 49.52 -7.42
C LEU A 564 -7.72 50.93 -6.89
N VAL A 565 -8.71 51.82 -6.82
CA VAL A 565 -8.54 53.22 -6.39
C VAL A 565 -8.88 53.49 -4.93
N ALA A 566 -9.55 52.57 -4.24
CA ALA A 566 -9.81 52.67 -2.80
C ALA A 566 -8.51 52.79 -2.00
N THR A 567 -8.56 53.37 -0.80
CA THR A 567 -7.39 53.49 0.07
C THR A 567 -6.72 52.14 0.32
N GLY A 568 -5.45 52.01 -0.10
CA GLY A 568 -4.69 50.75 -0.01
C GLY A 568 -4.83 49.82 -1.21
N GLY A 569 -5.73 50.13 -2.15
CA GLY A 569 -5.85 49.48 -3.46
C GLY A 569 -4.65 49.74 -4.37
N VAL A 570 -4.49 48.90 -5.40
CA VAL A 570 -3.27 48.86 -6.22
C VAL A 570 -2.92 50.22 -6.83
N PHE A 571 -3.89 50.93 -7.41
CA PHE A 571 -3.65 52.23 -8.04
C PHE A 571 -3.42 53.34 -7.01
N SER A 572 -4.19 53.37 -5.92
CA SER A 572 -4.04 54.41 -4.91
C SER A 572 -2.70 54.32 -4.18
N LYS A 573 -2.30 53.09 -3.85
CA LYS A 573 -1.07 52.78 -3.13
C LYS A 573 0.18 52.98 -3.99
N ASN A 574 0.15 52.49 -5.24
CA ASN A 574 1.37 52.34 -6.03
C ASN A 574 1.47 53.33 -7.21
N CYS A 575 0.37 53.98 -7.62
CA CYS A 575 0.34 54.72 -8.88
C CYS A 575 0.03 56.22 -8.73
N PHE A 576 -0.79 56.62 -7.77
CA PHE A 576 -1.27 58.02 -7.66
C PHE A 576 -0.18 59.05 -7.40
N GLY A 577 0.96 58.64 -6.84
CA GLY A 577 2.11 59.53 -6.66
C GLY A 577 2.60 60.15 -7.96
N CYS A 578 2.50 59.43 -9.09
CA CYS A 578 2.95 59.89 -10.41
C CYS A 578 1.84 59.97 -11.47
N HIS A 579 0.70 59.32 -11.24
CA HIS A 579 -0.45 59.23 -12.14
C HIS A 579 -1.76 59.62 -11.43
N GLY A 580 -1.69 60.66 -10.59
CA GLY A 580 -2.80 61.15 -9.77
C GLY A 580 -3.07 62.64 -10.00
N PRO A 581 -3.84 63.31 -9.12
CA PRO A 581 -4.17 64.73 -9.30
C PRO A 581 -2.94 65.64 -9.22
N THR A 582 -1.94 65.29 -8.41
CA THR A 582 -0.73 66.09 -8.16
C THR A 582 0.29 65.99 -9.29
N GLU A 583 0.42 64.81 -9.91
CA GLU A 583 1.39 64.55 -10.98
C GLU A 583 0.80 63.60 -12.01
N GLN A 584 0.98 63.89 -13.30
CA GLN A 584 0.33 63.21 -14.42
C GLN A 584 1.36 62.76 -15.46
N ARG A 585 2.34 61.96 -15.03
CA ARG A 585 3.41 61.49 -15.93
C ARG A 585 2.80 60.76 -17.13
N GLY A 586 3.27 61.11 -18.33
CA GLY A 586 2.72 60.56 -19.57
C GLY A 586 1.27 60.98 -19.86
N GLY A 587 0.75 62.02 -19.20
CA GLY A 587 -0.62 62.50 -19.36
C GLY A 587 -1.68 61.56 -18.80
N GLN A 588 -1.31 60.67 -17.88
CA GLN A 588 -2.19 59.62 -17.38
C GLN A 588 -2.69 59.92 -15.97
N ARG A 589 -4.01 59.81 -15.78
CA ARG A 589 -4.69 59.78 -14.49
C ARG A 589 -5.22 58.37 -14.24
N LEU A 590 -4.77 57.72 -13.17
CA LEU A 590 -5.25 56.40 -12.75
C LEU A 590 -6.24 56.49 -11.59
N ASP A 591 -6.45 57.69 -11.05
CA ASP A 591 -7.52 58.02 -10.10
C ASP A 591 -8.84 58.37 -10.80
N GLN A 592 -8.84 58.52 -12.13
CA GLN A 592 -10.06 58.71 -12.94
C GLN A 592 -10.27 57.60 -13.97
N TYR A 593 -11.47 57.00 -13.97
CA TYR A 593 -11.80 55.86 -14.83
C TYR A 593 -11.61 56.18 -16.31
N ASP A 594 -12.18 57.31 -16.77
CA ASP A 594 -12.12 57.72 -18.17
C ASP A 594 -10.70 57.88 -18.69
N SER A 595 -9.76 58.26 -17.82
CA SER A 595 -8.34 58.30 -18.19
C SER A 595 -7.73 56.90 -18.14
N ALA A 596 -7.98 56.12 -17.08
CA ALA A 596 -7.41 54.78 -16.91
C ALA A 596 -7.76 53.85 -18.09
N ILE A 597 -9.02 53.88 -18.54
CA ILE A 597 -9.52 53.00 -19.59
C ILE A 597 -8.90 53.29 -20.97
N LEU A 598 -8.39 54.50 -21.23
CA LEU A 598 -7.71 54.83 -22.51
C LEU A 598 -6.48 53.96 -22.79
N ARG A 599 -5.90 53.35 -21.76
CA ARG A 599 -4.69 52.50 -21.85
C ARG A 599 -4.98 51.04 -21.54
N VAL A 600 -6.26 50.68 -21.50
CA VAL A 600 -6.74 49.33 -21.22
C VAL A 600 -7.58 48.88 -22.40
N THR A 601 -7.35 47.64 -22.82
CA THR A 601 -8.26 46.93 -23.73
C THR A 601 -9.09 45.99 -22.86
N PRO A 602 -10.38 46.29 -22.60
CA PRO A 602 -11.26 45.38 -21.87
C PRO A 602 -11.20 43.95 -22.41
N GLY A 603 -11.02 42.98 -21.51
CA GLY A 603 -10.90 41.56 -21.83
C GLY A 603 -9.52 41.10 -22.32
N ASP A 604 -8.59 42.01 -22.61
CA ASP A 604 -7.27 41.65 -23.17
C ASP A 604 -6.12 42.38 -22.43
N PRO A 605 -5.56 41.76 -21.37
CA PRO A 605 -4.40 42.29 -20.67
C PRO A 605 -3.18 42.46 -21.58
N SER A 606 -2.99 41.57 -22.56
CA SER A 606 -1.82 41.62 -23.46
C SER A 606 -1.80 42.86 -24.36
N LYS A 607 -2.98 43.43 -24.64
CA LYS A 607 -3.16 44.70 -25.36
C LYS A 607 -3.36 45.91 -24.44
N SER A 608 -3.29 45.70 -23.13
CA SER A 608 -3.45 46.76 -22.14
C SER A 608 -2.09 47.30 -21.73
N LEU A 609 -1.80 48.55 -22.11
CA LEU A 609 -0.51 49.18 -21.83
C LEU A 609 -0.20 49.22 -20.34
N ILE A 610 -1.21 49.52 -19.49
CA ILE A 610 -1.03 49.54 -18.04
C ILE A 610 -0.51 48.19 -17.54
N TYR A 611 -1.16 47.09 -17.95
CA TYR A 611 -0.76 45.74 -17.56
C TYR A 611 0.65 45.39 -18.06
N ASN A 612 0.96 45.69 -19.33
CA ASN A 612 2.26 45.38 -19.90
C ASN A 612 3.41 46.08 -19.15
N ARG A 613 3.23 47.34 -18.74
CA ARG A 613 4.24 48.11 -17.99
C ARG A 613 4.48 47.55 -16.59
N ILE A 614 3.42 47.21 -15.85
CA ILE A 614 3.55 46.63 -14.50
C ILE A 614 4.10 45.20 -14.56
N ASN A 615 3.69 44.40 -15.55
CA ASN A 615 4.14 43.02 -15.72
C ASN A 615 5.62 42.94 -16.16
N ALA A 616 6.11 43.95 -16.87
CA ALA A 616 7.53 44.11 -17.20
C ALA A 616 8.37 44.69 -16.04
N GLY A 617 7.75 45.05 -14.90
CA GLY A 617 8.42 45.68 -13.76
C GLY A 617 8.89 47.11 -14.01
N GLU A 618 8.39 47.76 -15.07
CA GLU A 618 8.76 49.13 -15.45
C GLU A 618 7.99 50.19 -14.66
N MET A 619 6.83 49.80 -14.11
CA MET A 619 5.98 50.67 -13.31
C MET A 619 5.62 50.01 -11.96
N PRO A 620 5.70 50.76 -10.85
CA PRO A 620 6.18 52.15 -10.74
C PRO A 620 7.71 52.26 -10.88
N PRO A 621 8.25 53.45 -11.21
CA PRO A 621 9.70 53.66 -11.32
C PRO A 621 10.48 53.39 -10.02
N THR A 622 9.78 53.36 -8.89
CA THR A 622 10.32 53.07 -7.57
C THR A 622 10.62 51.58 -7.34
N GLY A 623 10.23 50.72 -8.28
CA GLY A 623 10.42 49.27 -8.21
C GLY A 623 9.12 48.51 -8.52
N PRO A 624 9.22 47.24 -8.94
CA PRO A 624 8.06 46.44 -9.31
C PRO A 624 7.10 46.24 -8.14
N ILE A 625 5.80 46.23 -8.44
CA ILE A 625 4.75 45.81 -7.50
C ILE A 625 4.70 44.27 -7.38
N SER A 626 4.00 43.78 -6.36
CA SER A 626 3.87 42.35 -6.10
C SER A 626 3.06 41.61 -7.18
N ALA A 627 3.29 40.30 -7.32
CA ALA A 627 2.55 39.46 -8.28
C ALA A 627 1.04 39.48 -8.03
N ASP A 628 0.60 39.52 -6.76
CA ASP A 628 -0.82 39.57 -6.39
C ASP A 628 -1.46 40.91 -6.79
N GLU A 629 -0.74 42.02 -6.67
CA GLU A 629 -1.22 43.34 -7.12
C GLU A 629 -1.32 43.40 -8.65
N ILE A 630 -0.35 42.82 -9.37
CA ILE A 630 -0.40 42.69 -10.85
C ILE A 630 -1.61 41.83 -11.25
N LYS A 631 -1.85 40.73 -10.53
CA LYS A 631 -2.97 39.82 -10.78
C LYS A 631 -4.32 40.50 -10.57
N GLN A 632 -4.47 41.36 -9.56
CA GLN A 632 -5.69 42.14 -9.35
C GLN A 632 -6.00 43.05 -10.56
N VAL A 633 -4.99 43.77 -11.07
CA VAL A 633 -5.16 44.60 -12.28
C VAL A 633 -5.51 43.74 -13.49
N LYS A 634 -4.87 42.57 -13.63
CA LYS A 634 -5.16 41.61 -14.71
C LYS A 634 -6.61 41.11 -14.65
N ILE A 635 -7.09 40.74 -13.47
CA ILE A 635 -8.47 40.26 -13.25
C ILE A 635 -9.48 41.35 -13.62
N TRP A 636 -9.26 42.59 -13.16
CA TRP A 636 -10.12 43.72 -13.53
C TRP A 636 -10.20 43.88 -15.05
N ILE A 637 -9.06 43.84 -15.75
CA ILE A 637 -9.03 43.93 -17.22
C ILE A 637 -9.77 42.77 -17.87
N LEU A 638 -9.52 41.53 -17.43
CA LEU A 638 -10.16 40.31 -17.97
C LEU A 638 -11.68 40.33 -17.79
N ASP A 639 -12.18 40.90 -16.69
CA ASP A 639 -13.61 41.03 -16.40
C ASP A 639 -14.27 42.22 -17.10
N GLY A 640 -13.62 42.77 -18.13
CA GLY A 640 -14.14 43.86 -18.96
C GLY A 640 -13.81 45.26 -18.45
N ALA A 641 -12.89 45.38 -17.49
CA ALA A 641 -12.42 46.65 -16.93
C ALA A 641 -13.57 47.57 -16.48
N GLN A 642 -14.55 47.02 -15.76
CA GLN A 642 -15.81 47.70 -15.44
C GLN A 642 -15.60 48.98 -14.60
N ASN A 643 -16.41 50.00 -14.89
CA ASN A 643 -16.61 51.19 -14.06
C ASN A 643 -17.82 50.94 -13.15
N ASN A 644 -17.60 50.86 -11.85
CA ASN A 644 -18.60 50.39 -10.90
C ASN A 644 -19.08 51.47 -9.94
#